data_AF-A0AB74BUF8-F1
#
_entry.id   AF-A0AB74BUF8-F1
#
_cell.length_a   1.000
_cell.length_b   1.000
_cell.length_c   1.000
_cell.angle_alpha   90.00
_cell.angle_beta   90.00
_cell.angle_gamma   90.00
#
_symmetry.space_group_name_H-M   'P 1'
#
loop_
_entity.id
_entity.type
_entity.pdbx_description
1 polymer ?
#
loop_
_entity_poly.entity_id
_entity_poly.type
_entity_poly.pdbx_seq_one_letter_code
_entity_poly.pdbx_strand_id
1 'polypeptide(L)'
;MQSPKKRARFPAHVAHFLAMNVRKHSPEIDVFKRHRDRCQGEVSNNHVSRPQTNLQQGCQVTGDTRPLLTTTEAPAASLISGDHFWEEHSSFATNFPREFLLPSPMSHYDLAGNVKYYFEHFHPSLPLLHRPTFTVSSAPKLLLNAVSLIGSLYSTSPCTDEVAQARAHWRRDTWQSGQQELRNMVSNECRDIRKPWVMQAWILYMIYGVYAGEAAQFRTAREMLRQIVDAVREVGLSHQEIAMPESQSWLYDLDYPRGEESQTLYARWTSYITAESTRVALYILIFLDSHIFVPCNYRPLMSSMELGWELPFPTKLWEAKDPEIWIRRFSEYFGVSGFTFTNDLLHRPRGLAAASLTMATQQLMTEAPGTEISSVLEASPLAAFCVLANLDTLVRDFTRCYYQMPPSYSDPNPFHILTQSQTKSVHMAIRNIGKIVNDMASASDSPQYLLWRTNELFVVSLQVNLCRPDQLLIGGIVDNSLIAGMAASTHLMRGNFVAVRRSAPLLGPRPGGNEGVLALLSELSAALGCIYGGNLDKVTNEAPWVTVTSYGILLCVWGALRRATTEIRDHLNTFNELPRTSEPSILIFNALMETTLLYSPATRHDRDSRDPRLWSTDLEAFSTLLEEGHLVFADLVKTFCQQRSVWKDVELHLPNASSDPFGFMLHFGNPRLLASTHLRQVHVLHTAPRSLSKSILYSQSSMTPSIPRVGWYGLGSMGLGMSLNLQMYFQATDLPPLRYSNRTISKGDVLRDAGAVPEEFGALVQKSDIIFTMISTDDVLIDLLKKAASLKISLNGKVFADTSTLHPDTCEWAAKHLNDHSATFIAAPVFGASPVAAAGKLIFAVAGPAAAVETVRPLIMNIMGRSIIDMGEDVRKSSLLKLSGNILVISFMEVVAEAQVFAEVAGIGTRQMEEFIGNMFGSVLQSYSNRITSGAYAPPMDRAPGFAAALACKDMKHALSIADSHNVRLHTLETASRRLNAAREYAGECLDSSAIYGIARVDAGLSFWT
;
A
#
# COMPACT_ATOMS: atom_id res chain seq x y z
N MET A 1 26.75 56.85 5.46
CA MET A 1 27.42 57.51 4.30
C MET A 1 28.48 56.58 3.73
N GLN A 2 28.82 56.76 2.45
CA GLN A 2 29.08 55.73 1.43
C GLN A 2 30.48 55.06 1.37
N SER A 3 30.44 53.76 1.02
CA SER A 3 31.29 52.98 0.07
C SER A 3 32.78 52.75 0.43
N PRO A 4 33.50 51.75 -0.15
CA PRO A 4 33.75 51.65 -1.60
C PRO A 4 33.87 50.24 -2.23
N LYS A 5 33.82 50.22 -3.58
CA LYS A 5 34.30 49.16 -4.48
C LYS A 5 35.75 49.44 -4.89
N LYS A 6 36.54 48.39 -5.15
CA LYS A 6 37.47 48.33 -6.31
C LYS A 6 37.94 46.90 -6.61
N ARG A 7 37.83 46.53 -7.90
CA ARG A 7 38.46 45.40 -8.59
C ARG A 7 39.81 45.83 -9.17
N ALA A 8 40.77 44.91 -9.30
CA ALA A 8 41.55 44.70 -10.54
C ALA A 8 42.53 43.49 -10.50
N ARG A 9 42.37 42.63 -11.53
CA ARG A 9 43.37 41.97 -12.43
C ARG A 9 44.47 41.02 -11.90
N PHE A 10 44.64 39.91 -12.63
CA PHE A 10 45.93 39.28 -12.99
C PHE A 10 45.81 38.48 -14.31
N PRO A 11 46.89 38.42 -15.12
CA PRO A 11 47.27 37.15 -15.75
C PRO A 11 48.80 36.87 -15.81
N ALA A 12 49.09 35.58 -16.07
CA ALA A 12 50.31 34.95 -16.61
C ALA A 12 51.50 34.58 -15.68
N HIS A 13 51.67 33.26 -15.47
CA HIS A 13 52.93 32.54 -15.69
C HIS A 13 52.65 31.03 -15.85
N VAL A 14 52.77 30.52 -17.08
CA VAL A 14 52.71 29.08 -17.43
C VAL A 14 53.82 28.84 -18.46
N ALA A 15 54.85 28.08 -18.08
CA ALA A 15 55.56 27.11 -18.93
C ALA A 15 56.78 26.53 -18.19
N HIS A 16 56.74 25.20 -18.01
CA HIS A 16 57.87 24.27 -18.17
C HIS A 16 59.05 24.31 -17.17
N PHE A 17 59.06 23.32 -16.28
CA PHE A 17 60.25 22.49 -16.13
C PHE A 17 59.83 21.02 -16.01
N LEU A 18 60.53 20.20 -16.77
CA LEU A 18 60.20 18.85 -17.24
C LEU A 18 60.75 17.75 -16.31
N ALA A 19 60.12 16.58 -16.45
CA ALA A 19 60.69 15.23 -16.46
C ALA A 19 61.01 14.51 -15.13
N MET A 20 60.15 13.56 -14.71
CA MET A 20 60.23 12.13 -15.09
C MET A 20 59.31 11.24 -14.24
N ASN A 21 58.68 10.27 -14.90
CA ASN A 21 58.15 8.97 -14.42
C ASN A 21 56.93 8.97 -13.45
N VAL A 22 55.69 8.77 -13.94
CA VAL A 22 55.07 7.50 -14.38
C VAL A 22 54.81 6.51 -13.23
N ARG A 23 53.58 6.52 -12.67
CA ARG A 23 52.60 5.41 -12.71
C ARG A 23 51.28 5.82 -12.02
N LYS A 24 50.17 5.51 -12.70
CA LYS A 24 48.76 5.63 -12.26
C LYS A 24 48.53 5.04 -10.86
N HIS A 25 47.53 5.53 -10.12
CA HIS A 25 46.44 4.74 -9.51
C HIS A 25 45.40 5.68 -8.88
N SER A 26 44.20 5.71 -9.46
CA SER A 26 42.96 6.15 -8.81
C SER A 26 42.50 5.03 -7.86
N PRO A 27 41.97 5.33 -6.66
CA PRO A 27 41.11 4.40 -5.97
C PRO A 27 39.66 4.85 -6.07
N GLU A 28 38.88 4.10 -6.85
CA GLU A 28 37.44 3.97 -6.64
C GLU A 28 37.21 3.39 -5.23
N ILE A 29 36.23 3.95 -4.54
CA ILE A 29 35.95 3.67 -3.14
C ILE A 29 35.18 2.35 -2.99
N ASP A 30 35.81 1.47 -2.22
CA ASP A 30 35.35 0.20 -1.65
C ASP A 30 34.01 0.32 -0.88
N VAL A 31 32.90 -0.14 -1.47
CA VAL A 31 31.63 -0.41 -0.74
C VAL A 31 31.31 -1.92 -0.65
N PHE A 32 32.00 -2.79 -1.41
CA PHE A 32 31.71 -4.24 -1.41
C PHE A 32 32.58 -5.10 -0.48
N LYS A 33 33.53 -4.51 0.27
CA LYS A 33 34.48 -5.27 1.09
C LYS A 33 33.99 -5.65 2.50
N ARG A 34 32.99 -4.96 3.08
CA ARG A 34 32.55 -5.23 4.46
C ARG A 34 31.55 -6.38 4.62
N HIS A 35 30.98 -6.90 3.53
CA HIS A 35 30.02 -8.01 3.61
C HIS A 35 30.64 -9.39 3.31
N ARG A 36 31.80 -9.44 2.63
CA ARG A 36 32.51 -10.70 2.35
C ARG A 36 33.32 -11.21 3.56
N ASP A 37 33.83 -10.32 4.40
CA ASP A 37 34.71 -10.68 5.53
C ASP A 37 33.96 -11.22 6.77
N ARG A 38 32.62 -11.41 6.69
CA ARG A 38 31.82 -12.03 7.77
C ARG A 38 31.39 -13.48 7.51
N CYS A 39 31.64 -14.04 6.32
CA CYS A 39 31.13 -15.36 5.95
C CYS A 39 32.18 -16.37 5.45
N GLN A 40 33.47 -16.20 5.79
CA GLN A 40 34.49 -17.22 5.51
C GLN A 40 35.44 -17.40 6.70
N GLY A 41 34.98 -18.14 7.70
CA GLY A 41 35.85 -18.93 8.56
C GLY A 41 35.79 -20.38 8.08
N GLU A 42 36.94 -20.90 7.67
CA GLU A 42 37.27 -22.32 7.46
C GLU A 42 36.72 -23.02 6.20
N VAL A 43 37.61 -23.26 5.22
CA VAL A 43 38.10 -24.58 4.74
C VAL A 43 38.70 -24.43 3.32
N SER A 44 40.04 -24.48 3.31
CA SER A 44 41.02 -24.91 2.29
C SER A 44 40.72 -24.99 0.78
N ASN A 45 41.58 -24.30 0.03
CA ASN A 45 42.36 -24.72 -1.16
C ASN A 45 41.71 -25.63 -2.24
N ASN A 46 41.60 -25.10 -3.46
CA ASN A 46 42.37 -25.63 -4.61
C ASN A 46 42.35 -24.68 -5.83
N HIS A 47 43.50 -24.61 -6.49
CA HIS A 47 43.81 -23.88 -7.73
C HIS A 47 42.94 -24.32 -8.92
N VAL A 48 42.75 -23.42 -9.91
CA VAL A 48 43.20 -23.57 -11.32
C VAL A 48 42.66 -22.42 -12.21
N SER A 49 43.61 -21.63 -12.72
CA SER A 49 43.80 -21.05 -14.07
C SER A 49 42.61 -20.48 -14.89
N ARG A 50 42.66 -19.16 -15.15
CA ARG A 50 42.04 -18.49 -16.32
C ARG A 50 43.08 -18.26 -17.42
N PRO A 51 42.74 -18.44 -18.72
CA PRO A 51 43.41 -17.75 -19.81
C PRO A 51 42.59 -16.54 -20.31
N GLN A 52 43.32 -15.47 -20.62
CA GLN A 52 42.89 -14.29 -21.38
C GLN A 52 42.96 -14.57 -22.89
N THR A 53 42.13 -13.87 -23.68
CA THR A 53 42.45 -13.21 -24.99
C THR A 53 41.17 -12.53 -25.51
N ASN A 54 41.09 -11.19 -25.55
CA ASN A 54 41.44 -10.28 -26.66
C ASN A 54 40.66 -10.51 -27.96
N LEU A 55 39.91 -9.48 -28.41
CA LEU A 55 40.07 -8.88 -29.75
C LEU A 55 39.20 -7.61 -29.94
N GLN A 56 39.86 -6.59 -30.52
CA GLN A 56 39.34 -5.33 -31.04
C GLN A 56 38.77 -5.51 -32.47
N GLN A 57 38.25 -4.39 -33.02
CA GLN A 57 37.82 -4.07 -34.40
C GLN A 57 36.29 -4.18 -34.56
N GLY A 58 35.52 -3.15 -34.96
CA GLY A 58 35.81 -1.98 -35.78
C GLY A 58 35.19 -2.18 -37.16
N CYS A 59 33.93 -1.75 -37.37
CA CYS A 59 33.39 -1.54 -38.72
C CYS A 59 32.27 -0.49 -38.69
N GLN A 60 32.54 0.67 -39.30
CA GLN A 60 31.54 1.65 -39.73
C GLN A 60 30.95 1.16 -41.06
N VAL A 61 29.63 1.13 -41.17
CA VAL A 61 28.93 1.16 -42.47
C VAL A 61 27.82 2.21 -42.37
N THR A 62 28.00 3.28 -43.14
CA THR A 62 27.01 4.29 -43.48
C THR A 62 26.01 3.72 -44.50
N GLY A 63 24.72 4.01 -44.35
CA GLY A 63 23.73 3.74 -45.39
C GLY A 63 22.30 4.04 -44.91
N ASP A 64 21.79 5.19 -45.32
CA ASP A 64 20.36 5.53 -45.30
C ASP A 64 19.51 4.40 -45.92
N THR A 65 18.53 3.88 -45.18
CA THR A 65 17.29 3.37 -45.77
C THR A 65 16.13 3.54 -44.78
N ARG A 66 15.26 4.51 -45.08
CA ARG A 66 13.90 4.61 -44.53
C ARG A 66 13.12 3.30 -44.79
N PRO A 67 12.26 2.82 -43.87
CA PRO A 67 11.16 1.95 -44.26
C PRO A 67 10.02 2.82 -44.82
N LEU A 68 9.65 2.52 -46.06
CA LEU A 68 8.49 3.06 -46.77
C LEU A 68 7.20 2.49 -46.16
N LEU A 69 6.41 3.36 -45.53
CA LEU A 69 4.97 3.16 -45.38
C LEU A 69 4.30 3.70 -46.64
N THR A 70 3.95 2.82 -47.58
CA THR A 70 3.01 3.14 -48.64
C THR A 70 1.90 2.10 -48.69
N THR A 71 0.70 2.62 -48.45
CA THR A 71 -0.61 2.07 -48.82
C THR A 71 -0.62 1.49 -50.23
N THR A 72 -0.97 0.21 -50.39
CA THR A 72 -1.57 -0.35 -51.61
C THR A 72 -2.28 -1.66 -51.28
N GLU A 73 -3.60 -1.65 -51.49
CA GLU A 73 -4.51 -2.75 -51.87
C GLU A 73 -4.21 -4.18 -51.40
N ALA A 74 -5.07 -4.67 -50.50
CA ALA A 74 -5.17 -6.07 -50.12
C ALA A 74 -5.70 -6.92 -51.31
N PRO A 75 -5.02 -8.02 -51.69
CA PRO A 75 -5.65 -9.02 -52.54
C PRO A 75 -6.52 -9.94 -51.67
N ALA A 76 -7.74 -10.18 -52.16
CA ALA A 76 -8.74 -11.04 -51.55
C ALA A 76 -8.18 -12.45 -51.26
N ALA A 77 -7.99 -12.77 -49.98
CA ALA A 77 -7.79 -14.14 -49.52
C ALA A 77 -9.16 -14.75 -49.22
N SER A 78 -9.48 -15.79 -49.98
CA SER A 78 -10.67 -16.64 -49.87
C SER A 78 -11.06 -16.97 -48.43
N LEU A 79 -12.30 -16.63 -48.10
CA LEU A 79 -13.05 -17.11 -46.94
C LEU A 79 -12.93 -18.64 -46.82
N ILE A 80 -12.21 -19.11 -45.80
CA ILE A 80 -12.48 -20.43 -45.22
C ILE A 80 -13.65 -20.21 -44.26
N SER A 81 -14.78 -20.79 -44.62
CA SER A 81 -16.06 -20.73 -43.92
C SER A 81 -15.97 -21.22 -42.47
N GLY A 82 -16.16 -20.29 -41.53
CA GLY A 82 -17.18 -20.32 -40.46
C GLY A 82 -17.31 -21.49 -39.47
N ASP A 83 -17.25 -22.75 -39.90
CA ASP A 83 -17.96 -23.82 -39.15
C ASP A 83 -17.10 -24.97 -38.61
N HIS A 84 -15.77 -24.94 -38.76
CA HIS A 84 -14.89 -26.02 -38.25
C HIS A 84 -14.05 -25.66 -37.01
N PHE A 85 -14.27 -24.50 -36.37
CA PHE A 85 -13.47 -24.05 -35.23
C PHE A 85 -13.62 -24.93 -33.96
N TRP A 86 -14.72 -25.68 -33.81
CA TRP A 86 -14.99 -26.49 -32.61
C TRP A 86 -14.79 -28.00 -32.78
N GLU A 87 -14.95 -28.57 -33.98
CA GLU A 87 -14.90 -30.03 -34.16
C GLU A 87 -13.48 -30.62 -34.10
N GLU A 88 -12.47 -29.89 -34.53
CA GLU A 88 -11.07 -30.35 -34.44
C GLU A 88 -10.39 -30.04 -33.09
N HIS A 89 -11.08 -29.39 -32.14
CA HIS A 89 -10.47 -28.85 -30.90
C HIS A 89 -10.75 -29.69 -29.64
N SER A 90 -11.33 -30.88 -29.80
CA SER A 90 -11.54 -31.84 -28.71
C SER A 90 -10.36 -32.79 -28.46
N SER A 91 -9.37 -32.87 -29.37
CA SER A 91 -8.41 -33.99 -29.41
C SER A 91 -7.04 -33.73 -28.76
N PHE A 92 -6.67 -32.49 -28.44
CA PHE A 92 -5.33 -32.19 -27.88
C PHE A 92 -5.27 -32.11 -26.35
N ALA A 93 -6.41 -32.22 -25.64
CA ALA A 93 -6.45 -32.23 -24.18
C ALA A 93 -6.93 -33.57 -23.56
N THR A 94 -7.21 -34.61 -24.36
CA THR A 94 -8.06 -35.74 -23.91
C THR A 94 -7.64 -37.14 -24.35
N ASN A 95 -6.43 -37.37 -24.90
CA ASN A 95 -5.94 -38.74 -25.07
C ASN A 95 -5.40 -39.27 -23.73
N PHE A 96 -6.29 -39.87 -22.94
CA PHE A 96 -5.97 -40.54 -21.67
C PHE A 96 -5.34 -41.93 -21.95
N PRO A 97 -4.18 -42.27 -21.34
CA PRO A 97 -3.71 -43.65 -21.32
C PRO A 97 -4.75 -44.55 -20.64
N ARG A 98 -4.98 -45.77 -21.17
CA ARG A 98 -5.94 -46.75 -20.60
C ARG A 98 -5.67 -47.10 -19.13
N GLU A 99 -4.47 -46.85 -18.64
CA GLU A 99 -4.03 -47.10 -17.26
C GLU A 99 -4.70 -46.15 -16.24
N PHE A 100 -5.22 -45.00 -16.68
CA PHE A 100 -6.02 -44.08 -15.85
C PHE A 100 -7.53 -44.42 -15.83
N LEU A 101 -7.96 -45.48 -16.52
CA LEU A 101 -9.36 -45.93 -16.64
C LEU A 101 -9.67 -47.19 -15.80
N LEU A 102 -8.89 -47.51 -14.77
CA LEU A 102 -9.17 -48.66 -13.91
C LEU A 102 -10.23 -48.34 -12.83
N PRO A 103 -11.23 -49.20 -12.61
CA PRO A 103 -12.30 -48.96 -11.64
C PRO A 103 -11.81 -49.34 -10.24
N SER A 104 -11.39 -48.35 -9.45
CA SER A 104 -11.23 -48.49 -8.00
C SER A 104 -12.33 -47.68 -7.31
N PRO A 105 -13.06 -48.25 -6.33
CA PRO A 105 -14.11 -47.52 -5.65
C PRO A 105 -13.48 -46.41 -4.80
N MET A 106 -13.80 -45.16 -5.14
CA MET A 106 -13.44 -43.90 -4.45
C MET A 106 -12.11 -43.18 -4.82
N SER A 107 -11.37 -43.58 -5.86
CA SER A 107 -10.11 -42.89 -6.21
C SER A 107 -10.25 -41.91 -7.39
N HIS A 108 -9.96 -40.63 -7.10
CA HIS A 108 -9.76 -39.49 -8.02
C HIS A 108 -11.03 -38.91 -8.68
N TYR A 109 -11.52 -37.81 -8.10
CA TYR A 109 -12.41 -36.84 -8.76
C TYR A 109 -11.93 -36.55 -10.19
N ASP A 110 -12.88 -36.33 -11.11
CA ASP A 110 -12.72 -36.13 -12.56
C ASP A 110 -11.58 -35.15 -12.92
N LEU A 111 -10.34 -35.66 -12.93
CA LEU A 111 -9.12 -34.92 -13.20
C LEU A 111 -9.19 -34.30 -14.61
N ALA A 112 -9.71 -35.10 -15.55
CA ALA A 112 -9.96 -34.73 -16.93
C ALA A 112 -10.90 -33.52 -17.03
N GLY A 113 -12.07 -33.61 -16.38
CA GLY A 113 -13.05 -32.54 -16.33
C GLY A 113 -12.49 -31.29 -15.67
N ASN A 114 -11.80 -31.40 -14.54
CA ASN A 114 -11.21 -30.25 -13.86
C ASN A 114 -10.16 -29.54 -14.73
N VAL A 115 -9.26 -30.27 -15.39
CA VAL A 115 -8.29 -29.67 -16.32
C VAL A 115 -9.00 -28.98 -17.48
N LYS A 116 -10.05 -29.59 -18.03
CA LYS A 116 -10.88 -28.97 -19.07
C LYS A 116 -11.49 -27.64 -18.60
N TYR A 117 -12.14 -27.64 -17.43
CA TYR A 117 -12.74 -26.43 -16.86
C TYR A 117 -11.73 -25.31 -16.61
N TYR A 118 -10.49 -25.64 -16.23
CA TYR A 118 -9.41 -24.64 -16.12
C TYR A 118 -9.16 -23.94 -17.46
N PHE A 119 -8.99 -24.69 -18.56
CA PHE A 119 -8.68 -24.11 -19.87
C PHE A 119 -9.87 -23.40 -20.53
N GLU A 120 -11.09 -23.81 -20.21
CA GLU A 120 -12.31 -23.19 -20.76
C GLU A 120 -12.69 -21.91 -20.01
N HIS A 121 -12.43 -21.84 -18.70
CA HIS A 121 -12.97 -20.77 -17.86
C HIS A 121 -11.90 -19.90 -17.16
N PHE A 122 -10.79 -20.48 -16.67
CA PHE A 122 -9.73 -19.69 -16.01
C PHE A 122 -8.74 -19.11 -17.02
N HIS A 123 -8.19 -19.98 -17.86
CA HIS A 123 -7.07 -19.67 -18.76
C HIS A 123 -7.32 -18.49 -19.71
N PRO A 124 -8.53 -18.29 -20.28
CA PRO A 124 -8.79 -17.11 -21.13
C PRO A 124 -8.63 -15.78 -20.41
N SER A 125 -8.81 -15.76 -19.09
CA SER A 125 -8.65 -14.57 -18.25
C SER A 125 -7.22 -14.38 -17.73
N LEU A 126 -6.41 -15.44 -17.70
CA LEU A 126 -5.01 -15.39 -17.30
C LEU A 126 -4.22 -16.53 -18.00
N PRO A 127 -3.65 -16.28 -19.19
CA PRO A 127 -3.04 -17.33 -20.01
C PRO A 127 -1.63 -17.73 -19.52
N LEU A 128 -1.54 -18.19 -18.27
CA LEU A 128 -0.29 -18.56 -17.59
C LEU A 128 0.40 -19.79 -18.20
N LEU A 129 -0.39 -20.72 -18.77
CA LEU A 129 0.09 -21.96 -19.38
C LEU A 129 0.03 -21.87 -20.91
N HIS A 130 0.99 -22.49 -21.62
CA HIS A 130 0.91 -22.61 -23.07
C HIS A 130 -0.06 -23.74 -23.45
N ARG A 131 -1.32 -23.39 -23.75
CA ARG A 131 -2.39 -24.35 -24.03
C ARG A 131 -2.03 -25.38 -25.11
N PRO A 132 -1.43 -25.02 -26.26
CA PRO A 132 -1.13 -25.99 -27.31
C PRO A 132 -0.14 -27.10 -26.93
N THR A 133 0.74 -26.88 -25.96
CA THR A 133 1.75 -27.88 -25.56
C THR A 133 1.46 -28.55 -24.21
N PHE A 134 0.35 -28.20 -23.55
CA PHE A 134 0.00 -28.81 -22.27
C PHE A 134 -0.63 -30.19 -22.48
N THR A 135 -0.02 -31.24 -21.94
CA THR A 135 -0.57 -32.61 -21.97
C THR A 135 -0.65 -33.22 -20.58
N VAL A 136 -1.78 -33.86 -20.27
CA VAL A 136 -2.02 -34.47 -18.93
C VAL A 136 -1.06 -35.61 -18.63
N SER A 137 -0.62 -36.33 -19.66
CA SER A 137 0.31 -37.47 -19.52
C SER A 137 1.74 -37.06 -19.15
N SER A 138 2.19 -35.87 -19.57
CA SER A 138 3.57 -35.40 -19.34
C SER A 138 3.70 -34.36 -18.22
N ALA A 139 2.59 -33.70 -17.86
CA ALA A 139 2.63 -32.62 -16.88
C ALA A 139 3.00 -33.13 -15.47
N PRO A 140 3.88 -32.42 -14.72
CA PRO A 140 4.22 -32.76 -13.35
C PRO A 140 2.99 -32.81 -12.45
N LYS A 141 2.93 -33.81 -11.56
CA LYS A 141 1.79 -34.03 -10.65
C LYS A 141 1.41 -32.78 -9.85
N LEU A 142 2.39 -32.02 -9.37
CA LEU A 142 2.15 -30.77 -8.62
C LEU A 142 1.47 -29.69 -9.47
N LEU A 143 1.85 -29.57 -10.75
CA LEU A 143 1.22 -28.64 -11.69
C LEU A 143 -0.19 -29.10 -12.05
N LEU A 144 -0.37 -30.40 -12.32
CA LEU A 144 -1.70 -30.99 -12.58
C LEU A 144 -2.64 -30.75 -11.41
N ASN A 145 -2.20 -31.00 -10.18
CA ASN A 145 -2.99 -30.72 -8.98
C ASN A 145 -3.38 -29.24 -8.89
N ALA A 146 -2.47 -28.31 -9.17
CA ALA A 146 -2.77 -26.88 -9.14
C ALA A 146 -3.82 -26.47 -10.20
N VAL A 147 -3.68 -26.99 -11.41
CA VAL A 147 -4.63 -26.78 -12.52
C VAL A 147 -5.99 -27.36 -12.16
N SER A 148 -6.03 -28.59 -11.63
CA SER A 148 -7.27 -29.24 -11.22
C SER A 148 -7.93 -28.60 -10.01
N LEU A 149 -7.17 -28.04 -9.06
CA LEU A 149 -7.70 -27.26 -7.94
C LEU A 149 -8.50 -26.08 -8.46
N ILE A 150 -7.90 -25.26 -9.32
CA ILE A 150 -8.57 -24.10 -9.93
C ILE A 150 -9.73 -24.53 -10.82
N GLY A 151 -9.54 -25.56 -11.65
CA GLY A 151 -10.59 -26.07 -12.53
C GLY A 151 -11.81 -26.64 -11.79
N SER A 152 -11.59 -27.30 -10.64
CA SER A 152 -12.66 -27.86 -9.82
C SER A 152 -13.64 -26.82 -9.29
N LEU A 153 -13.21 -25.56 -9.22
CA LEU A 153 -14.02 -24.44 -8.77
C LEU A 153 -15.01 -23.93 -9.83
N TYR A 154 -14.84 -24.32 -11.11
CA TYR A 154 -15.75 -24.04 -12.21
C TYR A 154 -16.66 -25.22 -12.57
N SER A 155 -16.56 -26.34 -11.85
CA SER A 155 -17.43 -27.49 -12.09
C SER A 155 -18.90 -27.11 -11.84
N THR A 156 -19.75 -27.22 -12.86
CA THR A 156 -21.19 -26.88 -12.76
C THR A 156 -22.08 -28.11 -12.57
N SER A 157 -21.51 -29.28 -12.26
CA SER A 157 -22.29 -30.52 -12.13
C SER A 157 -23.21 -30.44 -10.92
N PRO A 158 -24.54 -30.60 -11.07
CA PRO A 158 -25.46 -30.62 -9.92
C PRO A 158 -25.01 -31.72 -8.96
N CYS A 159 -24.83 -31.34 -7.70
CA CYS A 159 -24.09 -32.11 -6.73
C CYS A 159 -24.92 -32.22 -5.44
N THR A 160 -24.98 -33.40 -4.84
CA THR A 160 -25.53 -33.55 -3.48
C THR A 160 -24.62 -32.89 -2.45
N ASP A 161 -25.16 -32.49 -1.30
CA ASP A 161 -24.38 -31.84 -0.22
C ASP A 161 -23.17 -32.69 0.22
N GLU A 162 -23.31 -34.02 0.25
CA GLU A 162 -22.22 -34.95 0.58
C GLU A 162 -21.06 -34.89 -0.44
N VAL A 163 -21.38 -34.81 -1.73
CA VAL A 163 -20.36 -34.75 -2.78
C VAL A 163 -19.71 -33.35 -2.82
N ALA A 164 -20.43 -32.30 -2.43
CA ALA A 164 -19.89 -30.94 -2.31
C ALA A 164 -18.87 -30.86 -1.14
N GLN A 165 -19.23 -31.41 0.03
CA GLN A 165 -18.34 -31.51 1.19
C GLN A 165 -17.07 -32.30 0.88
N ALA A 166 -17.21 -33.44 0.22
CA ALA A 166 -16.06 -34.27 -0.13
C ALA A 166 -15.12 -33.59 -1.14
N ARG A 167 -15.66 -32.82 -2.11
CA ARG A 167 -14.84 -31.96 -3.00
C ARG A 167 -14.11 -30.87 -2.22
N ALA A 168 -14.77 -30.21 -1.26
CA ALA A 168 -14.16 -29.18 -0.44
C ALA A 168 -13.00 -29.73 0.40
N HIS A 169 -13.18 -30.92 1.00
CA HIS A 169 -12.11 -31.63 1.70
C HIS A 169 -10.94 -31.96 0.78
N TRP A 170 -11.21 -32.55 -0.39
CA TRP A 170 -10.18 -32.86 -1.36
C TRP A 170 -9.37 -31.63 -1.79
N ARG A 171 -10.04 -30.49 -2.03
CA ARG A 171 -9.35 -29.24 -2.38
C ARG A 171 -8.43 -28.77 -1.26
N ARG A 172 -8.89 -28.81 -0.01
CA ARG A 172 -8.10 -28.42 1.17
C ARG A 172 -6.85 -29.30 1.31
N ASP A 173 -7.03 -30.61 1.24
CA ASP A 173 -5.93 -31.58 1.40
C ASP A 173 -4.92 -31.47 0.25
N THR A 174 -5.42 -31.38 -0.99
CA THR A 174 -4.59 -31.24 -2.20
C THR A 174 -3.81 -29.93 -2.18
N TRP A 175 -4.44 -28.83 -1.76
CA TRP A 175 -3.77 -27.54 -1.61
C TRP A 175 -2.71 -27.58 -0.52
N GLN A 176 -3.04 -28.10 0.67
CA GLN A 176 -2.13 -28.15 1.82
C GLN A 176 -0.89 -29.01 1.54
N SER A 177 -1.08 -30.19 0.95
CA SER A 177 0.01 -31.08 0.52
C SER A 177 0.85 -30.42 -0.58
N GLY A 178 0.19 -29.90 -1.62
CA GLY A 178 0.86 -29.36 -2.80
C GLY A 178 1.70 -28.13 -2.49
N GLN A 179 1.18 -27.17 -1.70
CA GLN A 179 1.95 -25.99 -1.30
C GLN A 179 3.17 -26.36 -0.45
N GLN A 180 3.06 -27.36 0.43
CA GLN A 180 4.16 -27.76 1.30
C GLN A 180 5.28 -28.42 0.51
N GLU A 181 4.93 -29.32 -0.40
CA GLU A 181 5.88 -30.00 -1.29
C GLU A 181 6.62 -28.99 -2.17
N LEU A 182 5.89 -28.04 -2.76
CA LEU A 182 6.45 -26.98 -3.59
C LEU A 182 7.43 -26.10 -2.81
N ARG A 183 7.06 -25.70 -1.59
CA ARG A 183 7.92 -24.91 -0.70
C ARG A 183 9.17 -25.68 -0.28
N ASN A 184 9.07 -26.97 0.00
CA ASN A 184 10.21 -27.82 0.33
C ASN A 184 11.17 -27.92 -0.85
N MET A 185 10.65 -28.08 -2.07
CA MET A 185 11.46 -28.15 -3.30
C MET A 185 12.31 -26.89 -3.48
N VAL A 186 11.71 -25.69 -3.42
CA VAL A 186 12.46 -24.42 -3.57
C VAL A 186 13.36 -24.12 -2.38
N SER A 187 13.00 -24.56 -1.17
CA SER A 187 13.87 -24.39 0.01
C SER A 187 15.10 -25.30 -0.04
N ASN A 188 14.99 -26.49 -0.64
CA ASN A 188 16.10 -27.42 -0.80
C ASN A 188 17.02 -27.02 -1.96
N GLU A 189 16.44 -26.68 -3.11
CA GLU A 189 17.17 -26.25 -4.30
C GLU A 189 16.51 -25.01 -4.91
N CYS A 190 16.99 -23.83 -4.53
CA CYS A 190 16.45 -22.55 -5.02
C CYS A 190 16.43 -22.45 -6.56
N ARG A 191 17.36 -23.14 -7.25
CA ARG A 191 17.46 -23.19 -8.71
C ARG A 191 16.26 -23.86 -9.39
N ASP A 192 15.46 -24.65 -8.68
CA ASP A 192 14.26 -25.29 -9.24
C ASP A 192 13.24 -24.29 -9.76
N ILE A 193 13.26 -23.05 -9.24
CA ILE A 193 12.41 -21.97 -9.75
C ILE A 193 12.70 -21.61 -11.22
N ARG A 194 13.87 -21.97 -11.77
CA ARG A 194 14.16 -21.81 -13.21
C ARG A 194 13.29 -22.70 -14.10
N LYS A 195 12.68 -23.74 -13.55
CA LYS A 195 11.77 -24.62 -14.27
C LYS A 195 10.40 -23.91 -14.37
N PRO A 196 9.90 -23.57 -15.59
CA PRO A 196 8.69 -22.76 -15.73
C PRO A 196 7.45 -23.33 -15.00
N TRP A 197 7.29 -24.66 -14.99
CA TRP A 197 6.18 -25.30 -14.29
C TRP A 197 6.17 -25.06 -12.79
N VAL A 198 7.34 -24.92 -12.17
CA VAL A 198 7.45 -24.68 -10.73
C VAL A 198 6.87 -23.32 -10.41
N MET A 199 7.25 -22.29 -11.17
CA MET A 199 6.68 -20.94 -11.05
C MET A 199 5.19 -20.93 -11.34
N GLN A 200 4.76 -21.58 -12.43
CA GLN A 200 3.35 -21.65 -12.82
C GLN A 200 2.50 -22.34 -11.74
N ALA A 201 2.95 -23.49 -11.21
CA ALA A 201 2.28 -24.17 -10.11
C ALA A 201 2.23 -23.28 -8.86
N TRP A 202 3.35 -22.63 -8.50
CA TRP A 202 3.43 -21.72 -7.35
C TRP A 202 2.41 -20.60 -7.42
N ILE A 203 2.31 -19.95 -8.58
CA ILE A 203 1.35 -18.89 -8.86
C ILE A 203 -0.08 -19.40 -8.71
N LEU A 204 -0.40 -20.57 -9.26
CA LEU A 204 -1.75 -21.15 -9.16
C LEU A 204 -2.12 -21.52 -7.70
N TYR A 205 -1.21 -22.10 -6.92
CA TYR A 205 -1.44 -22.37 -5.49
C TYR A 205 -1.64 -21.09 -4.67
N MET A 206 -0.89 -20.02 -4.99
CA MET A 206 -1.08 -18.70 -4.35
C MET A 206 -2.44 -18.11 -4.70
N ILE A 207 -2.84 -18.14 -5.98
CA ILE A 207 -4.15 -17.65 -6.42
C ILE A 207 -5.27 -18.41 -5.69
N TYR A 208 -5.19 -19.74 -5.61
CA TYR A 208 -6.14 -20.53 -4.83
C TYR A 208 -6.17 -20.09 -3.37
N GLY A 209 -5.01 -20.03 -2.70
CA GLY A 209 -4.93 -19.70 -1.27
C GLY A 209 -5.40 -18.27 -0.94
N VAL A 210 -5.33 -17.35 -1.89
CA VAL A 210 -5.87 -15.99 -1.76
C VAL A 210 -7.40 -15.99 -1.82
N TYR A 211 -7.99 -16.73 -2.75
CA TYR A 211 -9.42 -16.64 -3.08
C TYR A 211 -10.28 -17.76 -2.49
N ALA A 212 -9.70 -18.75 -1.81
CA ALA A 212 -10.41 -19.87 -1.20
C ALA A 212 -11.16 -19.54 0.10
N GLY A 213 -11.18 -18.28 0.55
CA GLY A 213 -12.02 -17.81 1.67
C GLY A 213 -11.52 -18.11 3.09
N GLU A 214 -10.45 -18.89 3.26
CA GLU A 214 -9.88 -19.22 4.58
C GLU A 214 -8.70 -18.30 4.97
N ALA A 215 -8.77 -17.68 6.16
CA ALA A 215 -7.74 -16.76 6.64
C ALA A 215 -6.36 -17.40 6.88
N ALA A 216 -6.32 -18.72 7.13
CA ALA A 216 -5.07 -19.47 7.23
C ALA A 216 -4.39 -19.60 5.86
N GLN A 217 -5.15 -19.96 4.82
CA GLN A 217 -4.65 -20.13 3.46
C GLN A 217 -4.10 -18.82 2.89
N PHE A 218 -4.77 -17.70 3.15
CA PHE A 218 -4.28 -16.38 2.77
C PHE A 218 -2.92 -16.03 3.40
N ARG A 219 -2.71 -16.36 4.69
CA ARG A 219 -1.42 -16.14 5.36
C ARG A 219 -0.32 -16.98 4.73
N THR A 220 -0.59 -18.26 4.45
CA THR A 220 0.37 -19.14 3.78
C THR A 220 0.68 -18.65 2.37
N ALA A 221 -0.33 -18.22 1.59
CA ALA A 221 -0.11 -17.64 0.25
C ALA A 221 0.79 -16.41 0.29
N ARG A 222 0.72 -15.59 1.33
CA ARG A 222 1.64 -14.46 1.55
C ARG A 222 3.06 -14.92 1.88
N GLU A 223 3.22 -15.94 2.71
CA GLU A 223 4.53 -16.54 3.00
C GLU A 223 5.16 -17.14 1.73
N MET A 224 4.33 -17.80 0.91
CA MET A 224 4.70 -18.29 -0.41
C MET A 224 5.14 -17.17 -1.35
N LEU A 225 4.45 -16.02 -1.37
CA LEU A 225 4.86 -14.86 -2.16
C LEU A 225 6.25 -14.36 -1.77
N ARG A 226 6.52 -14.24 -0.46
CA ARG A 226 7.84 -13.81 -0.01
C ARG A 226 8.95 -14.78 -0.43
N GLN A 227 8.71 -16.07 -0.26
CA GLN A 227 9.68 -17.13 -0.63
C GLN A 227 9.98 -17.13 -2.13
N ILE A 228 8.97 -17.02 -2.99
CA ILE A 228 9.19 -17.01 -4.44
C ILE A 228 9.91 -15.74 -4.90
N VAL A 229 9.62 -14.58 -4.29
CA VAL A 229 10.32 -13.32 -4.61
C VAL A 229 11.79 -13.38 -4.19
N ASP A 230 12.07 -13.90 -2.99
CA ASP A 230 13.45 -14.09 -2.51
C ASP A 230 14.21 -15.07 -3.43
N ALA A 231 13.57 -16.15 -3.87
CA ALA A 231 14.15 -17.11 -4.82
C ALA A 231 14.38 -16.52 -6.21
N VAL A 232 13.44 -15.73 -6.76
CA VAL A 232 13.62 -15.01 -8.04
C VAL A 232 14.84 -14.11 -7.99
N ARG A 233 15.06 -13.39 -6.88
CA ARG A 233 16.22 -12.52 -6.65
C ARG A 233 17.52 -13.28 -6.53
N GLU A 234 17.54 -14.34 -5.73
CA GLU A 234 18.73 -15.17 -5.53
C GLU A 234 19.21 -15.81 -6.83
N VAL A 235 18.27 -16.26 -7.66
CA VAL A 235 18.57 -16.90 -8.95
C VAL A 235 18.82 -15.87 -10.06
N GLY A 236 18.42 -14.61 -9.85
CA GLY A 236 18.57 -13.48 -10.77
C GLY A 236 17.56 -13.42 -11.91
N LEU A 237 16.45 -14.17 -11.82
CA LEU A 237 15.44 -14.29 -12.89
C LEU A 237 14.72 -12.98 -13.24
N SER A 238 14.92 -11.92 -12.45
CA SER A 238 14.42 -10.57 -12.73
C SER A 238 15.03 -9.93 -13.99
N HIS A 239 16.20 -10.39 -14.44
CA HIS A 239 16.89 -9.85 -15.61
C HIS A 239 16.92 -10.86 -16.76
N GLN A 240 16.59 -10.39 -17.97
CA GLN A 240 16.46 -11.20 -19.19
C GLN A 240 17.80 -11.80 -19.66
N GLU A 241 18.94 -11.27 -19.21
CA GLU A 241 20.29 -11.67 -19.64
C GLU A 241 20.81 -12.99 -19.03
N ILE A 242 20.02 -13.66 -18.18
CA ILE A 242 20.40 -14.98 -17.65
C ILE A 242 20.11 -16.05 -18.70
N ALA A 243 21.15 -16.71 -19.17
CA ALA A 243 21.04 -17.91 -20.00
C ALA A 243 20.13 -18.94 -19.30
N MET A 244 18.94 -19.15 -19.87
CA MET A 244 18.09 -20.28 -19.47
C MET A 244 18.89 -21.56 -19.76
N PRO A 245 18.88 -22.56 -18.87
CA PRO A 245 19.63 -23.79 -19.09
C PRO A 245 19.34 -24.34 -20.49
N GLU A 246 20.38 -24.43 -21.32
CA GLU A 246 20.31 -25.31 -22.48
C GLU A 246 20.18 -26.71 -21.89
N SER A 247 19.09 -27.40 -22.26
CA SER A 247 18.73 -28.76 -21.87
C SER A 247 17.88 -28.96 -20.60
N GLN A 248 16.86 -29.81 -20.82
CA GLN A 248 15.93 -30.44 -19.88
C GLN A 248 14.69 -29.62 -19.47
N SER A 249 13.92 -29.21 -20.48
CA SER A 249 12.50 -28.93 -20.28
C SER A 249 11.72 -30.25 -20.17
N TRP A 250 10.96 -30.41 -19.09
CA TRP A 250 9.95 -31.45 -18.89
C TRP A 250 8.82 -31.44 -19.94
N LEU A 251 8.74 -30.42 -20.82
CA LEU A 251 7.68 -30.30 -21.83
C LEU A 251 7.79 -31.31 -23.00
N TYR A 252 8.91 -32.02 -23.19
CA TYR A 252 9.19 -32.60 -24.51
C TYR A 252 9.75 -34.02 -24.44
N ASP A 253 8.82 -34.98 -24.36
CA ASP A 253 9.05 -36.41 -24.65
C ASP A 253 7.96 -36.89 -25.64
N LEU A 254 7.67 -36.09 -26.67
CA LEU A 254 6.75 -36.47 -27.76
C LEU A 254 7.57 -36.95 -28.96
N ASP A 255 7.31 -38.20 -29.37
CA ASP A 255 7.87 -38.86 -30.56
C ASP A 255 7.47 -38.12 -31.87
N TYR A 256 8.16 -37.03 -32.20
CA TYR A 256 8.01 -36.35 -33.49
C TYR A 256 9.00 -36.91 -34.52
N PRO A 257 8.63 -37.06 -35.82
CA PRO A 257 9.49 -37.66 -36.84
C PRO A 257 10.80 -36.87 -37.00
N ARG A 258 11.92 -37.59 -36.92
CA ARG A 258 13.28 -37.03 -36.90
C ARG A 258 13.75 -36.68 -38.33
N GLY A 259 13.62 -35.41 -38.71
CA GLY A 259 14.35 -34.78 -39.83
C GLY A 259 15.30 -33.68 -39.35
N GLU A 260 16.46 -33.51 -39.99
CA GLU A 260 17.54 -32.60 -39.54
C GLU A 260 17.13 -31.11 -39.50
N GLU A 261 16.30 -30.63 -40.42
CA GLU A 261 15.81 -29.23 -40.40
C GLU A 261 14.78 -28.98 -39.29
N SER A 262 13.91 -29.96 -39.02
CA SER A 262 12.84 -29.89 -38.01
C SER A 262 13.38 -29.82 -36.57
N GLN A 263 14.59 -30.35 -36.32
CA GLN A 263 15.25 -30.23 -35.00
C GLN A 263 15.60 -28.78 -34.65
N THR A 264 15.89 -27.92 -35.64
CA THR A 264 16.24 -26.52 -35.36
C THR A 264 15.00 -25.64 -35.11
N LEU A 265 13.93 -25.81 -35.89
CA LEU A 265 12.72 -25.00 -35.76
C LEU A 265 11.92 -25.35 -34.50
N TYR A 266 11.80 -26.65 -34.21
CA TYR A 266 11.15 -27.12 -32.99
C TYR A 266 11.93 -26.67 -31.74
N ALA A 267 13.26 -26.82 -31.72
CA ALA A 267 14.09 -26.32 -30.62
C ALA A 267 13.95 -24.80 -30.40
N ARG A 268 13.79 -24.02 -31.46
CA ARG A 268 13.54 -22.57 -31.38
C ARG A 268 12.17 -22.25 -30.79
N TRP A 269 11.12 -22.93 -31.27
CA TRP A 269 9.76 -22.74 -30.77
C TRP A 269 9.63 -23.13 -29.28
N THR A 270 10.24 -24.23 -28.89
CA THR A 270 10.28 -24.70 -27.49
C THR A 270 11.09 -23.76 -26.58
N SER A 271 12.20 -23.21 -27.07
CA SER A 271 12.95 -22.15 -26.37
C SER A 271 12.10 -20.88 -26.20
N TYR A 272 11.34 -20.49 -27.23
CA TYR A 272 10.40 -19.36 -27.15
C TYR A 272 9.34 -19.60 -26.07
N ILE A 273 8.70 -20.77 -26.06
CA ILE A 273 7.67 -21.12 -25.07
C ILE A 273 8.24 -21.05 -23.65
N THR A 274 9.45 -21.55 -23.44
CA THR A 274 10.11 -21.55 -22.12
C THR A 274 10.40 -20.12 -21.64
N ALA A 275 10.94 -19.29 -22.52
CA ALA A 275 11.23 -17.88 -22.21
C ALA A 275 9.94 -17.09 -21.96
N GLU A 276 8.92 -17.27 -22.80
CA GLU A 276 7.63 -16.57 -22.66
C GLU A 276 6.84 -17.06 -21.43
N SER A 277 6.88 -18.36 -21.10
CA SER A 277 6.28 -18.88 -19.87
C SER A 277 6.87 -18.21 -18.63
N THR A 278 8.20 -18.05 -18.61
CA THR A 278 8.92 -17.40 -17.51
C THR A 278 8.57 -15.91 -17.45
N ARG A 279 8.57 -15.23 -18.61
CA ARG A 279 8.17 -13.82 -18.75
C ARG A 279 6.77 -13.61 -18.18
N VAL A 280 5.78 -14.35 -18.68
CA VAL A 280 4.38 -14.27 -18.25
C VAL A 280 4.24 -14.55 -16.76
N ALA A 281 4.94 -15.56 -16.22
CA ALA A 281 4.91 -15.87 -14.79
C ALA A 281 5.44 -14.71 -13.93
N LEU A 282 6.53 -14.04 -14.33
CA LEU A 282 7.09 -12.88 -13.59
C LEU A 282 6.16 -11.67 -13.62
N TYR A 283 5.53 -11.38 -14.76
CA TYR A 283 4.55 -10.31 -14.86
C TYR A 283 3.32 -10.57 -13.97
N ILE A 284 2.83 -11.82 -13.97
CA ILE A 284 1.74 -12.22 -13.10
C ILE A 284 2.16 -12.13 -11.63
N LEU A 285 3.39 -12.51 -11.28
CA LEU A 285 3.91 -12.41 -9.92
C LEU A 285 3.91 -10.96 -9.42
N ILE A 286 4.37 -10.01 -10.24
CA ILE A 286 4.32 -8.57 -9.93
C ILE A 286 2.88 -8.10 -9.76
N PHE A 287 1.97 -8.55 -10.63
CA PHE A 287 0.54 -8.26 -10.49
C PHE A 287 -0.02 -8.79 -9.16
N LEU A 288 0.26 -10.05 -8.78
CA LEU A 288 -0.20 -10.60 -7.51
C LEU A 288 0.35 -9.77 -6.33
N ASP A 289 1.64 -9.46 -6.32
CA ASP A 289 2.27 -8.63 -5.30
C ASP A 289 1.60 -7.26 -5.19
N SER A 290 1.40 -6.56 -6.31
CA SER A 290 0.98 -5.16 -6.33
C SER A 290 -0.54 -4.91 -6.28
N HIS A 291 -1.36 -5.87 -6.73
CA HIS A 291 -2.83 -5.74 -6.83
C HIS A 291 -3.62 -6.60 -5.84
N ILE A 292 -3.05 -7.71 -5.36
CA ILE A 292 -3.76 -8.59 -4.41
C ILE A 292 -3.34 -8.30 -2.97
N PHE A 293 -2.03 -8.18 -2.71
CA PHE A 293 -1.54 -8.03 -1.35
C PHE A 293 -1.48 -6.57 -0.88
N VAL A 294 -1.24 -5.61 -1.77
CA VAL A 294 -1.15 -4.18 -1.37
C VAL A 294 -2.46 -3.61 -0.85
N PRO A 295 -3.64 -3.89 -1.43
CA PRO A 295 -4.91 -3.43 -0.85
C PRO A 295 -5.18 -3.97 0.56
N CYS A 296 -4.52 -5.06 0.98
CA CYS A 296 -4.51 -5.54 2.37
C CYS A 296 -3.56 -4.76 3.29
N ASN A 297 -3.11 -3.57 2.88
CA ASN A 297 -2.13 -2.74 3.59
C ASN A 297 -0.75 -3.41 3.77
N TYR A 298 -0.34 -4.24 2.81
CA TYR A 298 1.02 -4.78 2.76
C TYR A 298 1.88 -3.99 1.77
N ARG A 299 3.17 -3.85 2.10
CA ARG A 299 4.13 -3.22 1.20
C ARG A 299 4.43 -4.20 0.05
N PRO A 300 4.38 -3.76 -1.23
CA PRO A 300 4.84 -4.58 -2.34
C PRO A 300 6.30 -4.98 -2.11
N LEU A 301 6.62 -6.24 -2.42
CA LEU A 301 7.95 -6.78 -2.30
C LEU A 301 8.81 -6.49 -3.53
N MET A 302 8.21 -6.44 -4.72
CA MET A 302 8.89 -6.22 -6.00
C MET A 302 8.60 -4.82 -6.57
N SER A 303 9.56 -4.25 -7.30
CA SER A 303 9.38 -3.03 -8.09
C SER A 303 9.30 -3.36 -9.58
N SER A 304 8.50 -2.64 -10.35
CA SER A 304 8.52 -2.75 -11.82
C SER A 304 9.86 -2.32 -12.45
N MET A 305 10.71 -1.60 -11.72
CA MET A 305 12.08 -1.28 -12.14
C MET A 305 13.05 -2.45 -11.95
N GLU A 306 12.72 -3.42 -11.10
CA GLU A 306 13.52 -4.64 -10.88
C GLU A 306 13.39 -5.59 -12.08
N LEU A 307 12.27 -5.53 -12.81
CA LEU A 307 12.00 -6.39 -13.95
C LEU A 307 12.67 -5.85 -15.22
N GLY A 308 13.76 -6.49 -15.63
CA GLY A 308 14.46 -6.20 -16.88
C GLY A 308 13.88 -6.88 -18.11
N TRP A 309 12.68 -7.48 -18.02
CA TRP A 309 12.02 -8.16 -19.12
C TRP A 309 11.21 -7.20 -19.97
N GLU A 310 11.19 -7.44 -21.28
CA GLU A 310 10.29 -6.78 -22.23
C GLU A 310 8.82 -7.18 -22.02
N LEU A 311 7.90 -6.43 -22.62
CA LEU A 311 6.48 -6.76 -22.62
C LEU A 311 6.20 -8.15 -23.26
N PRO A 312 5.16 -8.87 -22.79
CA PRO A 312 4.73 -10.15 -23.37
C PRO A 312 4.55 -10.09 -24.90
N PHE A 313 4.76 -11.22 -25.58
CA PHE A 313 4.59 -11.31 -27.02
C PHE A 313 3.10 -11.20 -27.43
N PRO A 314 2.83 -10.95 -28.73
CA PRO A 314 1.48 -10.99 -29.28
C PRO A 314 0.76 -12.30 -28.94
N THR A 315 -0.51 -12.21 -28.55
CA THR A 315 -1.29 -13.40 -28.14
C THR A 315 -1.38 -14.43 -29.26
N LYS A 316 -1.50 -13.99 -30.52
CA LYS A 316 -1.50 -14.90 -31.68
C LYS A 316 -0.21 -15.71 -31.80
N LEU A 317 0.92 -15.20 -31.32
CA LEU A 317 2.18 -15.94 -31.32
C LEU A 317 2.22 -16.96 -30.18
N TRP A 318 1.71 -16.59 -28.99
CA TRP A 318 1.54 -17.50 -27.85
C TRP A 318 0.52 -18.61 -28.10
N GLU A 319 -0.46 -18.40 -28.98
CA GLU A 319 -1.47 -19.42 -29.34
C GLU A 319 -1.08 -20.24 -30.60
N ALA A 320 0.16 -20.14 -31.07
CA ALA A 320 0.62 -20.94 -32.20
C ALA A 320 0.59 -22.43 -31.84
N LYS A 321 -0.02 -23.25 -32.69
CA LYS A 321 -0.26 -24.69 -32.41
C LYS A 321 0.95 -25.57 -32.67
N ASP A 322 1.80 -25.13 -33.59
CA ASP A 322 2.97 -25.86 -34.06
C ASP A 322 4.09 -24.86 -34.45
N PRO A 323 5.33 -25.34 -34.63
CA PRO A 323 6.46 -24.49 -34.99
C PRO A 323 6.31 -23.75 -36.33
N GLU A 324 5.56 -24.30 -37.29
CA GLU A 324 5.41 -23.75 -38.63
C GLU A 324 4.48 -22.53 -38.62
N ILE A 325 3.34 -22.65 -37.93
CA ILE A 325 2.44 -21.53 -37.66
C ILE A 325 3.16 -20.46 -36.85
N TRP A 326 3.96 -20.86 -35.86
CA TRP A 326 4.73 -19.94 -35.03
C TRP A 326 5.70 -19.11 -35.86
N ILE A 327 6.56 -19.72 -36.68
CA ILE A 327 7.56 -18.98 -37.46
C ILE A 327 6.93 -18.11 -38.54
N ARG A 328 5.82 -18.55 -39.14
CA ARG A 328 5.05 -17.74 -40.10
C ARG A 328 4.52 -16.47 -39.43
N ARG A 329 3.82 -16.61 -38.30
CA ARG A 329 3.32 -15.46 -37.53
C ARG A 329 4.47 -14.58 -37.06
N PHE A 330 5.56 -15.17 -36.58
CA PHE A 330 6.75 -14.42 -36.17
C PHE A 330 7.30 -13.56 -37.30
N SER A 331 7.43 -14.14 -38.51
CA SER A 331 7.92 -13.43 -39.70
C SER A 331 6.96 -12.31 -40.13
N GLU A 332 5.65 -12.56 -40.08
CA GLU A 332 4.61 -11.57 -40.38
C GLU A 332 4.66 -10.36 -39.42
N TYR A 333 4.90 -10.58 -38.12
CA TYR A 333 4.94 -9.51 -37.13
C TYR A 333 6.26 -8.72 -37.13
N PHE A 334 7.40 -9.38 -37.31
CA PHE A 334 8.71 -8.75 -37.14
C PHE A 334 9.43 -8.46 -38.48
N GLY A 335 8.87 -8.87 -39.62
CA GLY A 335 9.45 -8.60 -40.94
C GLY A 335 10.78 -9.32 -41.21
N VAL A 336 11.12 -10.35 -40.42
CA VAL A 336 12.37 -11.11 -40.53
C VAL A 336 12.14 -12.36 -41.38
N SER A 337 13.04 -12.64 -42.32
CA SER A 337 12.99 -13.89 -43.10
C SER A 337 13.42 -15.07 -42.22
N GLY A 338 12.62 -16.16 -42.19
CA GLY A 338 12.81 -17.31 -41.29
C GLY A 338 14.20 -18.00 -41.30
N PHE A 339 15.03 -17.71 -42.30
CA PHE A 339 16.39 -18.23 -42.47
C PHE A 339 17.50 -17.45 -41.73
N THR A 340 17.23 -16.23 -41.20
CA THR A 340 18.23 -15.40 -40.48
C THR A 340 18.01 -15.31 -38.97
N PHE A 341 17.13 -16.16 -38.41
CA PHE A 341 16.77 -16.13 -37.00
C PHE A 341 17.82 -16.78 -36.10
N THR A 342 18.45 -15.99 -35.21
CA THR A 342 19.29 -16.49 -34.10
C THR A 342 18.50 -16.48 -32.78
N ASN A 343 18.75 -17.46 -31.90
CA ASN A 343 18.11 -17.53 -30.56
C ASN A 343 18.36 -16.27 -29.70
N ASP A 344 19.32 -15.43 -30.07
CA ASP A 344 19.60 -14.15 -29.43
C ASP A 344 18.38 -13.23 -29.36
N LEU A 345 17.46 -13.26 -30.34
CA LEU A 345 16.25 -12.41 -30.34
C LEU A 345 15.19 -12.83 -29.31
N LEU A 346 15.26 -14.05 -28.78
CA LEU A 346 14.36 -14.54 -27.74
C LEU A 346 14.83 -14.15 -26.33
N HIS A 347 16.15 -14.05 -26.18
CA HIS A 347 16.85 -13.87 -24.90
C HIS A 347 17.46 -12.48 -24.74
N ARG A 348 17.39 -11.62 -25.76
CA ARG A 348 17.81 -10.20 -25.71
C ARG A 348 16.64 -9.25 -25.95
N PRO A 349 16.78 -7.96 -25.57
CA PRO A 349 15.77 -6.96 -25.88
C PRO A 349 15.58 -6.80 -27.41
N ARG A 350 14.33 -6.87 -27.88
CA ARG A 350 13.85 -6.62 -29.26
C ARG A 350 13.90 -5.13 -29.64
N GLY A 351 14.22 -4.22 -28.73
CA GLY A 351 14.48 -2.80 -28.99
C GLY A 351 13.48 -1.85 -28.31
N LEU A 352 13.50 -0.56 -28.69
CA LEU A 352 12.65 0.50 -28.11
C LEU A 352 11.13 0.26 -28.28
N ALA A 353 10.74 -0.55 -29.29
CA ALA A 353 9.36 -0.96 -29.56
C ALA A 353 8.79 -1.92 -28.51
N ALA A 354 9.64 -2.75 -27.90
CA ALA A 354 9.26 -3.79 -26.94
C ALA A 354 9.79 -3.46 -25.54
N ALA A 355 9.79 -2.17 -25.20
CA ALA A 355 10.45 -1.65 -24.02
C ALA A 355 9.97 -2.33 -22.71
N SER A 356 10.79 -2.25 -21.66
CA SER A 356 10.43 -2.77 -20.33
C SER A 356 9.11 -2.16 -19.84
N LEU A 357 8.46 -2.80 -18.88
CA LEU A 357 7.20 -2.32 -18.28
C LEU A 357 7.25 -0.83 -17.90
N THR A 358 8.37 -0.39 -17.32
CA THR A 358 8.59 1.01 -16.92
C THR A 358 8.69 1.95 -18.12
N MET A 359 9.44 1.56 -19.15
CA MET A 359 9.60 2.36 -20.37
C MET A 359 8.30 2.46 -21.18
N ALA A 360 7.57 1.34 -21.33
CA ALA A 360 6.27 1.32 -21.98
C ALA A 360 5.28 2.26 -21.27
N THR A 361 5.27 2.22 -19.95
CA THR A 361 4.45 3.13 -19.12
C THR A 361 4.85 4.59 -19.35
N GLN A 362 6.14 4.91 -19.42
CA GLN A 362 6.64 6.27 -19.69
C GLN A 362 6.31 6.76 -21.10
N GLN A 363 6.40 5.90 -22.13
CA GLN A 363 6.07 6.26 -23.51
C GLN A 363 4.59 6.65 -23.65
N LEU A 364 3.69 5.97 -22.93
CA LEU A 364 2.27 6.31 -22.91
C LEU A 364 1.98 7.67 -22.25
N MET A 365 2.88 8.18 -21.40
CA MET A 365 2.75 9.48 -20.75
C MET A 365 3.06 10.68 -21.69
N THR A 366 3.26 10.43 -22.99
CA THR A 366 3.55 11.45 -24.02
C THR A 366 2.32 11.77 -24.88
N GLU A 367 2.30 12.95 -25.53
CA GLU A 367 1.11 13.43 -26.29
C GLU A 367 0.86 12.64 -27.55
N ALA A 368 1.92 12.06 -28.10
CA ALA A 368 1.87 11.14 -29.21
C ALA A 368 2.76 9.94 -28.85
N PRO A 369 2.19 8.86 -28.26
CA PRO A 369 2.96 7.64 -28.04
C PRO A 369 3.47 7.13 -29.39
N GLY A 370 4.68 6.58 -29.41
CA GLY A 370 5.24 6.00 -30.63
C GLY A 370 4.30 4.95 -31.22
N THR A 371 4.19 4.89 -32.54
CA THR A 371 3.32 3.90 -33.23
C THR A 371 3.69 2.46 -32.87
N GLU A 372 4.95 2.22 -32.54
CA GLU A 372 5.48 0.93 -32.13
C GLU A 372 4.84 0.41 -30.82
N ILE A 373 4.76 1.23 -29.76
CA ILE A 373 4.17 0.78 -28.49
C ILE A 373 2.66 0.52 -28.61
N SER A 374 1.95 1.35 -29.37
CA SER A 374 0.52 1.12 -29.64
C SER A 374 0.31 -0.22 -30.34
N SER A 375 1.12 -0.55 -31.35
CA SER A 375 1.02 -1.83 -32.05
C SER A 375 1.29 -3.05 -31.16
N VAL A 376 2.22 -2.93 -30.19
CA VAL A 376 2.52 -4.00 -29.23
C VAL A 376 1.36 -4.24 -28.29
N LEU A 377 0.73 -3.16 -27.79
CA LEU A 377 -0.41 -3.25 -26.89
C LEU A 377 -1.67 -3.77 -27.60
N GLU A 378 -1.92 -3.34 -28.84
CA GLU A 378 -3.00 -3.85 -29.70
C GLU A 378 -2.85 -5.36 -29.97
N ALA A 379 -1.61 -5.83 -30.17
CA ALA A 379 -1.32 -7.23 -30.47
C ALA A 379 -1.35 -8.16 -29.23
N SER A 380 -1.26 -7.60 -28.01
CA SER A 380 -1.19 -8.37 -26.76
C SER A 380 -2.06 -7.76 -25.65
N PRO A 381 -3.30 -8.26 -25.45
CA PRO A 381 -4.13 -7.90 -24.29
C PRO A 381 -3.44 -8.13 -22.95
N LEU A 382 -2.55 -9.12 -22.83
CA LEU A 382 -1.79 -9.36 -21.61
C LEU A 382 -0.74 -8.26 -21.37
N ALA A 383 -0.08 -7.75 -22.42
CA ALA A 383 0.83 -6.62 -22.29
C ALA A 383 0.07 -5.35 -21.84
N ALA A 384 -1.09 -5.08 -22.43
CA ALA A 384 -1.97 -3.99 -22.00
C ALA A 384 -2.39 -4.13 -20.53
N PHE A 385 -2.76 -5.34 -20.10
CA PHE A 385 -3.08 -5.64 -18.71
C PHE A 385 -1.92 -5.32 -17.75
N CYS A 386 -0.70 -5.75 -18.10
CA CYS A 386 0.49 -5.50 -17.27
C CYS A 386 0.80 -4.00 -17.14
N VAL A 387 0.67 -3.24 -18.22
CA VAL A 387 0.89 -1.79 -18.21
C VAL A 387 -0.18 -1.07 -17.39
N LEU A 388 -1.45 -1.46 -17.50
CA LEU A 388 -2.53 -0.95 -16.64
C LEU A 388 -2.26 -1.23 -15.16
N ALA A 389 -1.84 -2.45 -14.84
CA ALA A 389 -1.49 -2.83 -13.47
C ALA A 389 -0.31 -2.00 -12.92
N ASN A 390 0.68 -1.70 -13.76
CA ASN A 390 1.81 -0.83 -13.37
C ASN A 390 1.39 0.63 -13.20
N LEU A 391 0.53 1.16 -14.07
CA LEU A 391 -0.03 2.51 -13.96
C LEU A 391 -0.77 2.70 -12.63
N ASP A 392 -1.58 1.73 -12.21
CA ASP A 392 -2.27 1.79 -10.91
C ASP A 392 -1.29 1.81 -9.74
N THR A 393 -0.24 0.98 -9.79
CA THR A 393 0.82 0.97 -8.78
C THR A 393 1.56 2.31 -8.71
N LEU A 394 1.87 2.91 -9.86
CA LEU A 394 2.57 4.19 -9.97
C LEU A 394 1.72 5.36 -9.46
N VAL A 395 0.42 5.37 -9.77
CA VAL A 395 -0.53 6.38 -9.24
C VAL A 395 -0.57 6.31 -7.72
N ARG A 396 -0.62 5.11 -7.15
CA ARG A 396 -0.58 4.87 -5.71
C ARG A 396 0.73 5.34 -5.08
N ASP A 397 1.87 5.03 -5.70
CA ASP A 397 3.18 5.45 -5.20
C ASP A 397 3.38 6.97 -5.24
N PHE A 398 2.93 7.64 -6.30
CA PHE A 398 2.96 9.11 -6.34
C PHE A 398 2.06 9.74 -5.27
N THR A 399 0.86 9.17 -5.07
CA THR A 399 -0.04 9.60 -4.00
C THR A 399 0.64 9.48 -2.63
N ARG A 400 1.32 8.36 -2.37
CA ARG A 400 2.09 8.14 -1.14
C ARG A 400 3.23 9.15 -0.98
N CYS A 401 3.97 9.43 -2.04
CA CYS A 401 5.09 10.38 -2.00
C CYS A 401 4.62 11.81 -1.70
N TYR A 402 3.48 12.23 -2.26
CA TYR A 402 2.92 13.56 -2.02
C TYR A 402 2.61 13.81 -0.54
N TYR A 403 1.95 12.87 0.15
CA TYR A 403 1.65 13.02 1.58
C TYR A 403 2.88 12.96 2.50
N GLN A 404 4.00 12.45 2.01
CA GLN A 404 5.27 12.41 2.76
C GLN A 404 6.12 13.67 2.56
N MET A 405 5.76 14.53 1.59
CA MET A 405 6.44 15.80 1.32
C MET A 405 5.58 16.97 1.82
N PRO A 406 6.09 17.87 2.69
CA PRO A 406 5.37 19.10 3.00
C PRO A 406 5.23 19.95 1.72
N PRO A 407 4.05 20.54 1.43
CA PRO A 407 3.89 21.38 0.26
C PRO A 407 4.88 22.55 0.32
N SER A 408 5.50 22.86 -0.82
CA SER A 408 6.40 24.00 -0.95
C SER A 408 5.66 25.30 -0.59
N TYR A 409 6.31 26.19 0.16
CA TYR A 409 5.77 27.54 0.46
C TYR A 409 5.47 28.38 -0.79
N SER A 410 6.04 27.99 -1.94
CA SER A 410 5.80 28.64 -3.24
C SER A 410 4.61 28.06 -4.02
N ASP A 411 4.02 26.94 -3.57
CA ASP A 411 2.92 26.29 -4.26
C ASP A 411 1.58 26.87 -3.77
N PRO A 412 0.83 27.60 -4.62
CA PRO A 412 -0.40 28.26 -4.21
C PRO A 412 -1.54 27.30 -3.85
N ASN A 413 -1.35 25.97 -3.94
CA ASN A 413 -2.41 24.98 -3.88
C ASN A 413 -2.03 23.68 -3.12
N PRO A 414 -2.16 23.63 -1.78
CA PRO A 414 -1.61 22.54 -0.95
C PRO A 414 -2.37 21.19 -0.97
N PHE A 415 -3.27 20.94 -1.94
CA PHE A 415 -4.17 19.78 -1.96
C PHE A 415 -4.18 18.98 -3.27
N HIS A 416 -3.09 18.95 -4.03
CA HIS A 416 -3.01 18.15 -5.26
C HIS A 416 -2.30 16.81 -5.01
N ILE A 417 -2.98 15.68 -5.17
CA ILE A 417 -2.41 14.32 -4.99
C ILE A 417 -1.16 14.07 -5.86
N LEU A 418 -1.06 14.76 -7.00
CA LEU A 418 0.04 14.72 -7.96
C LEU A 418 0.42 16.16 -8.37
N THR A 419 1.68 16.40 -8.74
CA THR A 419 2.03 17.68 -9.40
C THR A 419 1.27 17.84 -10.73
N GLN A 420 1.03 19.07 -11.18
CA GLN A 420 0.32 19.32 -12.45
C GLN A 420 0.97 18.61 -13.66
N SER A 421 2.30 18.50 -13.66
CA SER A 421 3.04 17.75 -14.69
C SER A 421 2.78 16.24 -14.60
N GLN A 422 2.83 15.65 -13.40
CA GLN A 422 2.56 14.22 -13.19
C GLN A 422 1.11 13.86 -13.51
N THR A 423 0.16 14.70 -13.13
CA THR A 423 -1.26 14.56 -13.51
C THR A 423 -1.41 14.48 -15.02
N LYS A 424 -0.82 15.43 -15.75
CA LYS A 424 -0.92 15.48 -17.21
C LYS A 424 -0.36 14.19 -17.82
N SER A 425 0.82 13.76 -17.38
CA SER A 425 1.45 12.52 -17.82
C SER A 425 0.61 11.27 -17.56
N VAL A 426 0.08 11.09 -16.34
CA VAL A 426 -0.77 9.94 -15.99
C VAL A 426 -2.05 9.94 -16.82
N HIS A 427 -2.72 11.10 -16.93
CA HIS A 427 -3.94 11.21 -17.73
C HIS A 427 -3.71 10.82 -19.19
N MET A 428 -2.61 11.28 -19.79
CA MET A 428 -2.25 10.94 -21.16
C MET A 428 -2.03 9.44 -21.32
N ALA A 429 -1.37 8.79 -20.35
CA ALA A 429 -1.18 7.34 -20.38
C ALA A 429 -2.52 6.59 -20.36
N ILE A 430 -3.44 6.97 -19.48
CA ILE A 430 -4.78 6.37 -19.35
C ILE A 430 -5.60 6.56 -20.62
N ARG A 431 -5.57 7.77 -21.19
CA ARG A 431 -6.28 8.07 -22.44
C ARG A 431 -5.74 7.24 -23.60
N ASN A 432 -4.42 7.16 -23.74
CA ASN A 432 -3.77 6.44 -24.83
C ASN A 432 -4.06 4.94 -24.77
N ILE A 433 -3.89 4.32 -23.60
CA ILE A 433 -4.19 2.89 -23.42
C ILE A 433 -5.69 2.60 -23.44
N GLY A 434 -6.52 3.49 -22.88
CA GLY A 434 -7.98 3.36 -22.86
C GLY A 434 -8.58 3.37 -24.26
N LYS A 435 -8.04 4.19 -25.18
CA LYS A 435 -8.43 4.17 -26.59
C LYS A 435 -8.16 2.81 -27.23
N ILE A 436 -6.95 2.28 -27.05
CA ILE A 436 -6.56 0.94 -27.56
C ILE A 436 -7.51 -0.13 -27.01
N VAL A 437 -7.73 -0.14 -25.69
CA VAL A 437 -8.59 -1.12 -25.03
C VAL A 437 -10.02 -1.07 -25.56
N ASN A 438 -10.60 0.12 -25.73
CA ASN A 438 -11.97 0.28 -26.23
C ASN A 438 -12.12 -0.15 -27.70
N ASP A 439 -11.17 0.26 -28.55
CA ASP A 439 -11.15 -0.12 -29.97
C ASP A 439 -11.02 -1.66 -30.11
N MET A 440 -10.17 -2.29 -29.31
CA MET A 440 -9.96 -3.74 -29.35
C MET A 440 -11.10 -4.53 -28.68
N ALA A 441 -11.68 -4.04 -27.58
CA ALA A 441 -12.80 -4.69 -26.90
C ALA A 441 -14.07 -4.70 -27.77
N SER A 442 -14.33 -3.59 -28.49
CA SER A 442 -15.47 -3.47 -29.40
C SER A 442 -15.33 -4.31 -30.68
N ALA A 443 -14.09 -4.52 -31.16
CA ALA A 443 -13.81 -5.35 -32.33
C ALA A 443 -13.66 -6.86 -32.02
N SER A 444 -13.70 -7.26 -30.75
CA SER A 444 -13.37 -8.63 -30.32
C SER A 444 -14.56 -9.59 -30.35
N ASP A 445 -14.80 -10.23 -31.49
CA ASP A 445 -15.57 -11.49 -31.59
C ASP A 445 -14.74 -12.73 -31.16
N SER A 446 -13.60 -12.50 -30.50
CA SER A 446 -12.44 -13.41 -30.35
C SER A 446 -12.35 -14.09 -28.96
N PRO A 447 -11.62 -15.22 -28.82
CA PRO A 447 -11.23 -15.82 -27.52
C PRO A 447 -10.55 -14.84 -26.54
N GLN A 448 -10.06 -13.70 -27.04
CA GLN A 448 -9.41 -12.64 -26.24
C GLN A 448 -10.40 -11.68 -25.57
N TYR A 449 -11.70 -11.83 -25.83
CA TYR A 449 -12.75 -10.96 -25.29
C TYR A 449 -12.69 -10.81 -23.77
N LEU A 450 -12.48 -11.89 -23.01
CA LEU A 450 -12.46 -11.86 -21.55
C LEU A 450 -11.29 -11.03 -20.99
N LEU A 451 -10.11 -11.10 -21.63
CA LEU A 451 -8.95 -10.33 -21.20
C LEU A 451 -9.06 -8.87 -21.62
N TRP A 452 -9.61 -8.57 -22.81
CA TRP A 452 -9.91 -7.19 -23.21
C TRP A 452 -10.97 -6.53 -22.33
N ARG A 453 -12.01 -7.28 -21.96
CA ARG A 453 -13.01 -6.84 -20.98
C ARG A 453 -12.39 -6.59 -19.59
N THR A 454 -11.46 -7.45 -19.17
CA THR A 454 -10.70 -7.23 -17.94
C THR A 454 -9.94 -5.91 -18.00
N ASN A 455 -9.26 -5.63 -19.13
CA ASN A 455 -8.54 -4.37 -19.33
C ASN A 455 -9.48 -3.16 -19.31
N GLU A 456 -10.67 -3.26 -19.91
CA GLU A 456 -11.69 -2.20 -19.90
C GLU A 456 -12.10 -1.86 -18.46
N LEU A 457 -12.39 -2.87 -17.64
CA LEU A 457 -12.73 -2.69 -16.22
C LEU A 457 -11.56 -2.12 -15.41
N PHE A 458 -10.32 -2.50 -15.70
CA PHE A 458 -9.13 -1.93 -15.05
C PHE A 458 -8.89 -0.47 -15.44
N VAL A 459 -9.13 -0.08 -16.70
CA VAL A 459 -9.11 1.33 -17.12
C VAL A 459 -10.12 2.12 -16.31
N VAL A 460 -11.37 1.66 -16.25
CA VAL A 460 -12.44 2.32 -15.49
C VAL A 460 -12.10 2.37 -14.00
N SER A 461 -11.59 1.28 -13.41
CA SER A 461 -11.19 1.26 -12.01
C SER A 461 -10.07 2.26 -11.72
N LEU A 462 -9.08 2.37 -12.59
CA LEU A 462 -7.97 3.31 -12.45
C LEU A 462 -8.47 4.77 -12.53
N GLN A 463 -9.39 5.05 -13.44
CA GLN A 463 -10.07 6.35 -13.54
C GLN A 463 -10.81 6.69 -12.25
N VAL A 464 -11.58 5.74 -11.70
CA VAL A 464 -12.30 5.89 -10.42
C VAL A 464 -11.34 6.01 -9.23
N ASN A 465 -10.23 5.27 -9.20
CA ASN A 465 -9.22 5.32 -8.15
C ASN A 465 -8.54 6.70 -8.09
N LEU A 466 -8.28 7.32 -9.24
CA LEU A 466 -7.82 8.71 -9.31
C LEU A 466 -8.82 9.72 -8.69
N CYS A 467 -10.09 9.33 -8.59
CA CYS A 467 -11.11 10.12 -7.90
C CYS A 467 -11.11 10.00 -6.38
N ARG A 468 -10.30 9.09 -5.84
CA ARG A 468 -10.35 8.64 -4.45
C ARG A 468 -8.98 8.71 -3.78
N PRO A 469 -8.62 9.87 -3.21
CA PRO A 469 -7.43 9.93 -2.36
C PRO A 469 -7.49 8.94 -1.19
N ASP A 470 -8.68 8.60 -0.71
CA ASP A 470 -8.96 7.67 0.39
C ASP A 470 -8.66 6.21 0.06
N GLN A 471 -8.86 5.75 -1.19
CA GLN A 471 -8.52 4.39 -1.61
C GLN A 471 -7.06 4.24 -2.09
N LEU A 472 -6.42 5.35 -2.47
CA LEU A 472 -4.99 5.41 -2.79
C LEU A 472 -4.10 5.45 -1.53
N LEU A 473 -4.70 5.50 -0.34
CA LEU A 473 -4.01 5.60 0.95
C LEU A 473 -3.99 4.30 1.75
N ILE A 474 -2.78 3.92 2.12
CA ILE A 474 -2.49 3.28 3.40
C ILE A 474 -2.83 4.30 4.51
N GLY A 475 -4.03 4.18 5.09
CA GLY A 475 -4.43 4.77 6.38
C GLY A 475 -4.55 6.31 6.50
N GLY A 476 -5.78 6.80 6.67
CA GLY A 476 -6.09 7.80 7.70
C GLY A 476 -5.98 9.30 7.38
N ILE A 477 -5.92 9.74 6.12
CA ILE A 477 -5.89 11.18 5.79
C ILE A 477 -6.65 11.48 4.49
N VAL A 478 -8.00 11.39 4.47
CA VAL A 478 -8.93 12.33 3.77
C VAL A 478 -10.35 12.00 4.26
N ASP A 479 -10.83 12.67 5.31
CA ASP A 479 -12.24 12.62 5.72
C ASP A 479 -13.01 13.91 5.38
N ASN A 480 -12.39 14.87 4.69
CA ASN A 480 -12.96 16.22 4.66
C ASN A 480 -13.96 16.48 3.53
N SER A 481 -13.98 15.72 2.42
CA SER A 481 -15.09 15.75 1.44
C SER A 481 -14.84 14.78 0.27
N LEU A 482 -15.67 13.74 0.14
CA LEU A 482 -15.74 12.88 -1.04
C LEU A 482 -15.98 13.72 -2.31
N ILE A 483 -16.80 14.77 -2.22
CA ILE A 483 -17.10 15.69 -3.32
C ILE A 483 -15.86 16.50 -3.74
N ALA A 484 -14.98 16.86 -2.80
CA ALA A 484 -13.71 17.53 -3.11
C ALA A 484 -12.69 16.60 -3.77
N GLY A 485 -12.64 15.33 -3.35
CA GLY A 485 -11.86 14.28 -4.02
C GLY A 485 -12.37 14.01 -5.45
N MET A 486 -13.69 13.93 -5.59
CA MET A 486 -14.39 13.78 -6.87
C MET A 486 -14.17 14.99 -7.80
N ALA A 487 -14.26 16.21 -7.30
CA ALA A 487 -13.98 17.42 -8.07
C ALA A 487 -12.50 17.52 -8.48
N ALA A 488 -11.57 17.12 -7.61
CA ALA A 488 -10.17 17.00 -7.97
C ALA A 488 -10.01 16.03 -9.15
N SER A 489 -10.68 14.87 -9.12
CA SER A 489 -10.62 13.88 -10.20
C SER A 489 -10.99 14.39 -11.57
N THR A 490 -12.12 15.08 -11.69
CA THR A 490 -12.55 15.50 -13.01
C THR A 490 -11.64 16.59 -13.58
N HIS A 491 -10.95 17.33 -12.72
CA HIS A 491 -9.90 18.25 -13.12
C HIS A 491 -8.61 17.53 -13.56
N LEU A 492 -8.32 16.32 -13.04
CA LEU A 492 -7.22 15.45 -13.49
C LEU A 492 -7.52 14.82 -14.87
N MET A 493 -8.80 14.61 -15.20
CA MET A 493 -9.25 13.82 -16.37
C MET A 493 -9.55 14.61 -17.66
N ARG A 494 -9.51 15.95 -17.65
CA ARG A 494 -9.82 16.75 -18.86
C ARG A 494 -8.77 17.74 -19.33
N GLY A 495 -7.69 17.94 -18.58
CA GLY A 495 -6.65 18.92 -18.93
C GLY A 495 -7.13 20.39 -18.92
N ASN A 496 -6.20 21.31 -18.67
CA ASN A 496 -6.31 22.74 -18.99
C ASN A 496 -7.30 23.68 -18.26
N PHE A 497 -7.76 23.43 -17.02
CA PHE A 497 -8.53 24.46 -16.28
C PHE A 497 -8.10 24.74 -14.83
N VAL A 498 -6.85 24.43 -14.45
CA VAL A 498 -6.33 24.79 -13.11
C VAL A 498 -6.12 26.31 -12.96
N ALA A 499 -5.88 27.04 -14.05
CA ALA A 499 -5.47 28.46 -13.99
C ALA A 499 -6.58 29.48 -13.70
N VAL A 500 -7.87 29.12 -13.86
CA VAL A 500 -8.96 30.14 -13.90
C VAL A 500 -9.75 30.21 -12.58
N ARG A 501 -9.85 29.13 -11.81
CA ARG A 501 -10.79 29.07 -10.68
C ARG A 501 -10.21 29.49 -9.33
N ARG A 502 -8.88 29.45 -9.14
CA ARG A 502 -8.25 29.79 -7.85
C ARG A 502 -7.65 31.20 -7.80
N SER A 503 -7.73 31.94 -8.91
CA SER A 503 -7.28 33.34 -9.05
C SER A 503 -8.40 34.37 -8.85
N ALA A 504 -9.62 33.96 -8.46
CA ALA A 504 -10.80 34.83 -8.47
C ALA A 504 -11.43 35.08 -7.08
N PRO A 505 -10.72 35.70 -6.11
CA PRO A 505 -11.41 36.49 -5.10
C PRO A 505 -11.96 37.83 -5.66
N LEU A 506 -11.73 38.15 -6.95
CA LEU A 506 -12.12 39.42 -7.59
C LEU A 506 -13.18 39.31 -8.69
N LEU A 507 -13.75 38.14 -8.95
CA LEU A 507 -14.87 38.01 -9.89
C LEU A 507 -16.04 37.36 -9.17
N GLY A 508 -17.15 38.11 -9.08
CA GLY A 508 -18.42 37.63 -8.54
C GLY A 508 -18.89 36.34 -9.23
N PRO A 509 -19.78 35.59 -8.57
CA PRO A 509 -20.15 34.24 -8.98
C PRO A 509 -20.71 34.25 -10.41
N ARG A 510 -20.01 33.60 -11.35
CA ARG A 510 -20.56 33.24 -12.66
C ARG A 510 -21.21 31.86 -12.60
N PRO A 511 -22.40 31.66 -13.20
CA PRO A 511 -23.05 30.36 -13.26
C PRO A 511 -22.36 29.49 -14.32
N GLY A 512 -21.93 28.28 -13.95
CA GLY A 512 -21.26 27.34 -14.87
C GLY A 512 -20.29 26.36 -14.20
N GLY A 513 -20.55 25.98 -12.94
CA GLY A 513 -19.58 25.26 -12.12
C GLY A 513 -19.53 23.74 -12.26
N ASN A 514 -20.30 23.15 -13.18
CA ASN A 514 -20.72 21.75 -13.14
C ASN A 514 -20.03 20.82 -14.16
N GLU A 515 -19.14 21.32 -15.03
CA GLU A 515 -18.47 20.46 -16.03
C GLU A 515 -17.65 19.31 -15.41
N GLY A 516 -17.09 19.54 -14.21
CA GLY A 516 -16.35 18.53 -13.46
C GLY A 516 -17.24 17.40 -12.93
N VAL A 517 -18.32 17.76 -12.22
CA VAL A 517 -19.22 16.78 -11.64
C VAL A 517 -19.91 15.94 -12.73
N LEU A 518 -20.28 16.56 -13.85
CA LEU A 518 -20.96 15.87 -14.96
C LEU A 518 -20.09 14.82 -15.66
N ALA A 519 -18.80 15.09 -15.90
CA ALA A 519 -17.93 14.10 -16.54
C ALA A 519 -17.62 12.92 -15.61
N LEU A 520 -17.48 13.15 -14.30
CA LEU A 520 -17.32 12.05 -13.35
C LEU A 520 -18.59 11.20 -13.21
N LEU A 521 -19.76 11.85 -13.19
CA LEU A 521 -21.03 11.12 -13.22
C LEU A 521 -21.15 10.29 -14.50
N SER A 522 -20.71 10.82 -15.64
CA SER A 522 -20.60 10.05 -16.88
C SER A 522 -19.67 8.85 -16.75
N GLU A 523 -18.53 8.98 -16.06
CA GLU A 523 -17.57 7.88 -15.84
C GLU A 523 -18.13 6.81 -14.89
N LEU A 524 -18.76 7.21 -13.78
CA LEU A 524 -19.40 6.26 -12.85
C LEU A 524 -20.62 5.57 -13.46
N SER A 525 -21.41 6.28 -14.26
CA SER A 525 -22.51 5.71 -15.03
C SER A 525 -22.00 4.76 -16.11
N ALA A 526 -20.93 5.11 -16.83
CA ALA A 526 -20.27 4.22 -17.78
C ALA A 526 -19.70 2.98 -17.08
N ALA A 527 -19.13 3.13 -15.88
CA ALA A 527 -18.62 2.03 -15.07
C ALA A 527 -19.71 1.02 -14.69
N LEU A 528 -20.87 1.51 -14.23
CA LEU A 528 -22.05 0.67 -14.01
C LEU A 528 -22.49 -0.02 -15.31
N GLY A 529 -22.45 0.71 -16.43
CA GLY A 529 -22.70 0.15 -17.76
C GLY A 529 -21.73 -0.97 -18.15
N CYS A 530 -20.43 -0.84 -17.91
CA CYS A 530 -19.44 -1.90 -18.19
C CYS A 530 -19.67 -3.14 -17.32
N ILE A 531 -20.07 -2.95 -16.06
CA ILE A 531 -20.33 -4.05 -15.12
C ILE A 531 -21.58 -4.86 -15.54
N TYR A 532 -22.69 -4.16 -15.87
CA TYR A 532 -24.01 -4.78 -16.11
C TYR A 532 -24.41 -4.91 -17.59
N GLY A 533 -23.75 -4.21 -18.51
CA GLY A 533 -24.11 -4.15 -19.93
C GLY A 533 -23.53 -5.26 -20.81
N GLY A 534 -22.61 -6.08 -20.31
CA GLY A 534 -21.99 -7.17 -21.07
C GLY A 534 -22.84 -8.44 -21.16
N ASN A 535 -22.49 -9.35 -22.09
CA ASN A 535 -23.17 -10.63 -22.28
C ASN A 535 -23.10 -11.51 -21.01
N LEU A 536 -24.22 -11.65 -20.31
CA LEU A 536 -24.39 -12.36 -19.02
C LEU A 536 -23.92 -13.82 -19.04
N ASP A 537 -23.92 -14.49 -20.21
CA ASP A 537 -23.48 -15.88 -20.29
C ASP A 537 -21.96 -16.02 -20.17
N LYS A 538 -21.20 -15.06 -20.73
CA LYS A 538 -19.72 -15.03 -20.68
C LYS A 538 -19.18 -14.49 -19.35
N VAL A 539 -20.01 -13.73 -18.64
CA VAL A 539 -19.72 -13.08 -17.35
C VAL A 539 -19.43 -14.07 -16.22
N THR A 540 -20.01 -15.26 -16.26
CA THR A 540 -19.91 -16.26 -15.19
C THR A 540 -18.51 -16.86 -15.02
N ASN A 541 -17.61 -16.62 -15.99
CA ASN A 541 -16.24 -17.16 -16.06
C ASN A 541 -15.16 -16.08 -15.86
N GLU A 542 -15.53 -14.93 -15.32
CA GLU A 542 -14.56 -13.87 -15.04
C GLU A 542 -13.57 -14.29 -13.94
N ALA A 543 -12.34 -13.80 -14.07
CA ALA A 543 -11.33 -14.05 -13.05
C ALA A 543 -11.64 -13.33 -11.72
N PRO A 544 -11.18 -13.87 -10.59
CA PRO A 544 -11.46 -13.31 -9.25
C PRO A 544 -11.14 -11.84 -9.07
N TRP A 545 -10.00 -11.37 -9.61
CA TRP A 545 -9.60 -9.97 -9.50
C TRP A 545 -10.52 -9.03 -10.28
N VAL A 546 -11.19 -9.49 -11.34
CA VAL A 546 -12.18 -8.71 -12.08
C VAL A 546 -13.42 -8.48 -11.21
N THR A 547 -13.85 -9.51 -10.50
CA THR A 547 -14.95 -9.41 -9.54
C THR A 547 -14.59 -8.48 -8.38
N VAL A 548 -13.38 -8.59 -7.82
CA VAL A 548 -12.88 -7.68 -6.76
C VAL A 548 -12.82 -6.23 -7.25
N THR A 549 -12.33 -6.00 -8.47
CA THR A 549 -12.28 -4.67 -9.08
C THR A 549 -13.69 -4.08 -9.25
N SER A 550 -14.63 -4.90 -9.71
CA SER A 550 -16.04 -4.53 -9.85
C SER A 550 -16.68 -4.20 -8.49
N TYR A 551 -16.38 -4.97 -7.43
CA TYR A 551 -16.81 -4.65 -6.07
C TYR A 551 -16.27 -3.30 -5.59
N GLY A 552 -15.00 -2.99 -5.89
CA GLY A 552 -14.40 -1.68 -5.63
C GLY A 552 -15.24 -0.55 -6.23
N ILE A 553 -15.56 -0.66 -7.53
CA ILE A 553 -16.39 0.32 -8.25
C ILE A 553 -17.81 0.42 -7.66
N LEU A 554 -18.46 -0.71 -7.32
CA LEU A 554 -19.82 -0.70 -6.74
C LEU A 554 -19.85 -0.05 -5.35
N LEU A 555 -18.85 -0.34 -4.51
CA LEU A 555 -18.62 0.38 -3.25
C LEU A 555 -18.44 1.88 -3.50
N CYS A 556 -17.81 2.24 -4.63
CA CYS A 556 -17.64 3.64 -4.97
C CYS A 556 -18.96 4.35 -5.21
N VAL A 557 -19.79 3.77 -6.07
CA VAL A 557 -21.12 4.27 -6.42
C VAL A 557 -22.02 4.33 -5.18
N TRP A 558 -22.00 3.29 -4.34
CA TRP A 558 -22.76 3.27 -3.09
C TRP A 558 -22.40 4.40 -2.15
N GLY A 559 -21.10 4.64 -1.93
CA GLY A 559 -20.63 5.73 -1.08
C GLY A 559 -21.07 7.10 -1.58
N ALA A 560 -21.04 7.31 -2.91
CA ALA A 560 -21.52 8.54 -3.54
C ALA A 560 -23.03 8.73 -3.36
N LEU A 561 -23.84 7.70 -3.64
CA LEU A 561 -25.28 7.70 -3.44
C LEU A 561 -25.63 7.99 -1.97
N ARG A 562 -25.03 7.27 -1.03
CA ARG A 562 -25.31 7.42 0.41
C ARG A 562 -24.99 8.83 0.91
N ARG A 563 -23.88 9.42 0.48
CA ARG A 563 -23.50 10.79 0.87
C ARG A 563 -24.47 11.82 0.30
N ALA A 564 -24.81 11.70 -0.99
CA ALA A 564 -25.81 12.55 -1.63
C ALA A 564 -27.16 12.46 -0.93
N THR A 565 -27.64 11.24 -0.62
CA THR A 565 -28.88 11.01 0.13
C THR A 565 -28.86 11.66 1.51
N THR A 566 -27.73 11.58 2.23
CA THR A 566 -27.59 12.18 3.56
C THR A 566 -27.64 13.70 3.48
N GLU A 567 -26.92 14.32 2.55
CA GLU A 567 -26.93 15.79 2.36
C GLU A 567 -28.32 16.30 1.94
N ILE A 568 -29.01 15.58 1.06
CA ILE A 568 -30.40 15.91 0.68
C ILE A 568 -31.32 15.81 1.90
N ARG A 569 -31.18 14.75 2.71
CA ARG A 569 -32.00 14.55 3.91
C ARG A 569 -31.75 15.62 4.96
N ASP A 570 -30.51 16.02 5.19
CA ASP A 570 -30.17 17.10 6.11
C ASP A 570 -30.76 18.44 5.65
N HIS A 571 -30.73 18.71 4.34
CA HIS A 571 -31.38 19.88 3.76
C HIS A 571 -32.90 19.85 3.95
N LEU A 572 -33.55 18.72 3.64
CA LEU A 572 -34.98 18.50 3.86
C LEU A 572 -35.37 18.69 5.32
N ASN A 573 -34.60 18.14 6.26
CA ASN A 573 -34.84 18.28 7.70
C ASN A 573 -34.67 19.72 8.20
N THR A 574 -33.80 20.51 7.56
CA THR A 574 -33.47 21.88 7.98
C THR A 574 -34.42 22.90 7.38
N PHE A 575 -34.74 22.78 6.09
CA PHE A 575 -35.47 23.79 5.33
C PHE A 575 -36.87 23.36 4.90
N ASN A 576 -37.22 22.07 5.04
CA ASN A 576 -38.49 21.48 4.63
C ASN A 576 -38.85 21.75 3.14
N GLU A 577 -37.82 21.87 2.30
CA GLU A 577 -37.92 22.05 0.85
C GLU A 577 -36.84 21.21 0.15
N LEU A 578 -37.06 20.86 -1.13
CA LEU A 578 -36.07 20.15 -1.92
C LEU A 578 -34.88 21.08 -2.25
N PRO A 579 -33.63 20.59 -2.17
CA PRO A 579 -32.50 21.31 -2.70
C PRO A 579 -32.67 21.60 -4.20
N ARG A 580 -32.02 22.66 -4.70
CA ARG A 580 -32.17 23.03 -6.13
C ARG A 580 -31.64 21.90 -7.01
N THR A 581 -32.26 21.67 -8.16
CA THR A 581 -31.82 20.65 -9.14
C THR A 581 -30.39 20.86 -9.66
N SER A 582 -29.86 22.09 -9.53
CA SER A 582 -28.47 22.44 -9.84
C SER A 582 -27.46 22.09 -8.75
N GLU A 583 -27.90 21.70 -7.56
CA GLU A 583 -27.01 21.35 -6.45
C GLU A 583 -26.30 20.01 -6.70
N PRO A 584 -25.01 19.88 -6.30
CA PRO A 584 -24.23 18.67 -6.55
C PRO A 584 -24.86 17.40 -5.99
N SER A 585 -25.47 17.45 -4.80
CA SER A 585 -26.09 16.28 -4.15
C SER A 585 -27.27 15.74 -4.97
N ILE A 586 -28.13 16.62 -5.50
CA ILE A 586 -29.25 16.24 -6.38
C ILE A 586 -28.76 15.72 -7.73
N LEU A 587 -27.75 16.38 -8.33
CA LEU A 587 -27.15 15.92 -9.59
C LEU A 587 -26.54 14.52 -9.47
N ILE A 588 -25.79 14.28 -8.39
CA ILE A 588 -25.14 12.99 -8.11
C ILE A 588 -26.20 11.91 -7.89
N PHE A 589 -27.19 12.18 -7.03
CA PHE A 589 -28.25 11.22 -6.73
C PHE A 589 -29.01 10.84 -8.00
N ASN A 590 -29.52 11.82 -8.75
CA ASN A 590 -30.34 11.55 -9.93
C ASN A 590 -29.57 10.81 -11.03
N ALA A 591 -28.34 11.20 -11.35
CA ALA A 591 -27.57 10.56 -12.44
C ALA A 591 -27.21 9.09 -12.12
N LEU A 592 -26.78 8.82 -10.89
CA LEU A 592 -26.45 7.45 -10.45
C LEU A 592 -27.71 6.60 -10.30
N MET A 593 -28.82 7.18 -9.80
CA MET A 593 -30.10 6.47 -9.70
C MET A 593 -30.71 6.18 -11.07
N GLU A 594 -30.63 7.11 -12.03
CA GLU A 594 -31.06 6.88 -13.42
C GLU A 594 -30.34 5.67 -14.01
N THR A 595 -29.02 5.58 -13.81
CA THR A 595 -28.23 4.44 -14.27
C THR A 595 -28.57 3.14 -13.51
N THR A 596 -28.77 3.23 -12.20
CA THR A 596 -29.14 2.08 -11.36
C THR A 596 -30.49 1.49 -11.76
N LEU A 597 -31.47 2.36 -12.03
CA LEU A 597 -32.81 1.96 -12.47
C LEU A 597 -32.80 1.36 -13.88
N LEU A 598 -31.91 1.80 -14.78
CA LEU A 598 -31.75 1.19 -16.11
C LEU A 598 -31.32 -0.29 -16.05
N TYR A 599 -30.51 -0.66 -15.04
CA TYR A 599 -29.98 -2.02 -14.90
C TYR A 599 -30.69 -2.88 -13.84
N SER A 600 -31.64 -2.30 -13.09
CA SER A 600 -32.37 -3.03 -12.05
C SER A 600 -33.28 -4.11 -12.64
N PRO A 601 -33.35 -5.32 -12.03
CA PRO A 601 -34.26 -6.39 -12.47
C PRO A 601 -35.73 -6.00 -12.36
N ALA A 602 -36.10 -5.13 -11.41
CA ALA A 602 -37.48 -4.74 -11.13
C ALA A 602 -38.09 -3.81 -12.20
N THR A 603 -37.26 -3.05 -12.93
CA THR A 603 -37.65 -2.05 -13.93
C THR A 603 -37.31 -2.50 -15.36
N ARG A 604 -36.81 -3.72 -15.54
CA ARG A 604 -36.26 -4.26 -16.79
C ARG A 604 -37.23 -4.29 -17.98
N HIS A 605 -38.53 -4.15 -17.74
CA HIS A 605 -39.59 -4.19 -18.75
C HIS A 605 -39.86 -2.85 -19.45
N ASP A 606 -39.31 -1.73 -18.96
CA ASP A 606 -39.57 -0.40 -19.51
C ASP A 606 -38.27 0.39 -19.67
N ARG A 607 -37.40 -0.05 -20.60
CA ARG A 607 -36.06 0.55 -20.82
C ARG A 607 -36.10 1.94 -21.47
N ASP A 608 -37.23 2.31 -22.07
CA ASP A 608 -37.37 3.54 -22.86
C ASP A 608 -38.06 4.68 -22.07
N SER A 609 -38.64 4.40 -20.89
CA SER A 609 -39.28 5.42 -20.05
C SER A 609 -38.38 5.81 -18.87
N ARG A 610 -38.11 7.11 -18.72
CA ARG A 610 -37.43 7.66 -17.55
C ARG A 610 -38.40 7.68 -16.37
N ASP A 611 -37.95 7.23 -15.20
CA ASP A 611 -38.76 7.32 -13.97
C ASP A 611 -39.13 8.80 -13.74
N PRO A 612 -40.42 9.16 -13.73
CA PRO A 612 -40.88 10.55 -13.65
C PRO A 612 -40.58 11.21 -12.30
N ARG A 613 -40.17 10.43 -11.29
CA ARG A 613 -39.76 10.93 -9.97
C ARG A 613 -38.34 11.49 -9.99
N LEU A 614 -37.49 11.03 -10.92
CA LEU A 614 -36.17 11.60 -11.13
C LEU A 614 -36.30 13.03 -11.66
N TRP A 615 -35.50 13.94 -11.11
CA TRP A 615 -35.56 15.38 -11.45
C TRP A 615 -36.90 16.07 -11.15
N SER A 616 -37.81 15.41 -10.45
CA SER A 616 -39.09 15.99 -10.03
C SER A 616 -38.89 17.10 -9.00
N THR A 617 -39.72 18.14 -9.08
CA THR A 617 -39.83 19.17 -8.04
C THR A 617 -40.87 18.83 -6.97
N ASP A 618 -41.59 17.71 -7.13
CA ASP A 618 -42.55 17.22 -6.16
C ASP A 618 -41.83 16.56 -4.97
N LEU A 619 -42.01 17.16 -3.79
CA LEU A 619 -41.40 16.75 -2.52
C LEU A 619 -41.76 15.31 -2.14
N GLU A 620 -43.02 14.91 -2.30
CA GLU A 620 -43.52 13.60 -1.85
C GLU A 620 -43.02 12.48 -2.76
N ALA A 621 -43.11 12.70 -4.08
CA ALA A 621 -42.60 11.79 -5.09
C ALA A 621 -41.07 11.58 -4.98
N PHE A 622 -40.31 12.67 -4.78
CA PHE A 622 -38.85 12.59 -4.65
C PHE A 622 -38.42 11.97 -3.32
N SER A 623 -39.09 12.30 -2.21
CA SER A 623 -38.77 11.71 -0.89
C SER A 623 -39.00 10.20 -0.89
N THR A 624 -40.05 9.73 -1.57
CA THR A 624 -40.30 8.29 -1.76
C THR A 624 -39.16 7.63 -2.54
N LEU A 625 -38.70 8.23 -3.65
CA LEU A 625 -37.56 7.75 -4.42
C LEU A 625 -36.26 7.76 -3.59
N LEU A 626 -36.07 8.77 -2.74
CA LEU A 626 -34.91 8.91 -1.86
C LEU A 626 -34.83 7.76 -0.83
N GLU A 627 -35.97 7.34 -0.28
CA GLU A 627 -36.05 6.18 0.64
C GLU A 627 -35.90 4.85 -0.11
N GLU A 628 -36.50 4.70 -1.30
CA GLU A 628 -36.41 3.47 -2.11
C GLU A 628 -35.02 3.27 -2.74
N GLY A 629 -34.30 4.34 -3.07
CA GLY A 629 -33.08 4.28 -3.89
C GLY A 629 -31.99 3.38 -3.31
N HIS A 630 -31.87 3.32 -1.98
CA HIS A 630 -30.90 2.44 -1.33
C HIS A 630 -31.26 0.95 -1.51
N LEU A 631 -32.56 0.60 -1.51
CA LEU A 631 -33.03 -0.77 -1.71
C LEU A 631 -32.83 -1.21 -3.16
N VAL A 632 -33.10 -0.31 -4.11
CA VAL A 632 -32.89 -0.58 -5.54
C VAL A 632 -31.42 -0.85 -5.82
N PHE A 633 -30.51 -0.02 -5.30
CA PHE A 633 -29.08 -0.24 -5.46
C PHE A 633 -28.61 -1.52 -4.74
N ALA A 634 -29.14 -1.80 -3.55
CA ALA A 634 -28.85 -3.02 -2.80
C ALA A 634 -29.27 -4.30 -3.56
N ASP A 635 -30.43 -4.29 -4.20
CA ASP A 635 -30.92 -5.41 -5.02
C ASP A 635 -30.06 -5.62 -6.28
N LEU A 636 -29.59 -4.53 -6.89
CA LEU A 636 -28.65 -4.58 -8.01
C LEU A 636 -27.31 -5.22 -7.61
N VAL A 637 -26.76 -4.86 -6.44
CA VAL A 637 -25.53 -5.46 -5.89
C VAL A 637 -25.76 -6.92 -5.51
N LYS A 638 -26.92 -7.25 -4.93
CA LYS A 638 -27.30 -8.62 -4.60
C LYS A 638 -27.38 -9.50 -5.85
N THR A 639 -28.04 -9.00 -6.89
CA THR A 639 -28.14 -9.67 -8.18
C THR A 639 -26.76 -9.90 -8.79
N PHE A 640 -25.88 -8.89 -8.74
CA PHE A 640 -24.48 -9.03 -9.17
C PHE A 640 -23.76 -10.14 -8.42
N CYS A 641 -23.86 -10.14 -7.09
CA CYS A 641 -23.24 -11.15 -6.22
C CYS A 641 -23.78 -12.57 -6.45
N GLN A 642 -25.06 -12.71 -6.80
CA GLN A 642 -25.69 -13.99 -7.08
C GLN A 642 -25.31 -14.51 -8.48
N GLN A 643 -25.17 -13.60 -9.45
CA GLN A 643 -24.86 -13.95 -10.85
C GLN A 643 -23.37 -14.18 -11.08
N ARG A 644 -22.50 -13.57 -10.27
CA ARG A 644 -21.05 -13.62 -10.43
C ARG A 644 -20.43 -14.31 -9.24
N SER A 645 -19.74 -15.43 -9.50
CA SER A 645 -19.05 -16.17 -8.47
C SER A 645 -17.60 -15.75 -8.40
N VAL A 646 -17.03 -15.67 -7.19
CA VAL A 646 -15.59 -15.86 -6.99
C VAL A 646 -15.39 -17.33 -6.61
N TRP A 647 -15.91 -18.24 -7.45
CA TRP A 647 -15.93 -19.71 -7.35
C TRP A 647 -17.10 -20.34 -6.57
N LYS A 648 -18.11 -20.82 -7.32
CA LYS A 648 -19.49 -21.20 -6.90
C LYS A 648 -19.63 -22.21 -5.74
N ASP A 649 -18.61 -23.02 -5.45
CA ASP A 649 -18.66 -24.18 -4.53
C ASP A 649 -17.78 -24.03 -3.26
N VAL A 650 -17.28 -22.83 -2.95
CA VAL A 650 -16.53 -22.61 -1.70
C VAL A 650 -17.54 -22.55 -0.55
N GLU A 651 -17.72 -23.68 0.14
CA GLU A 651 -18.60 -23.87 1.30
C GLU A 651 -18.54 -22.68 2.26
N LEU A 652 -19.56 -21.83 2.17
CA LEU A 652 -19.80 -20.78 3.12
C LEU A 652 -21.24 -21.00 3.61
N HIS A 653 -21.37 -21.65 4.77
CA HIS A 653 -22.54 -21.51 5.62
C HIS A 653 -22.68 -20.02 5.99
N LEU A 654 -23.33 -19.25 5.11
CA LEU A 654 -23.59 -17.84 5.33
C LEU A 654 -24.97 -17.67 5.97
N PRO A 655 -25.09 -16.80 7.00
CA PRO A 655 -26.39 -16.36 7.46
C PRO A 655 -27.14 -15.72 6.29
N ASN A 656 -28.42 -16.05 6.16
CA ASN A 656 -29.35 -15.54 5.14
C ASN A 656 -28.89 -14.25 4.43
N ALA A 657 -28.51 -14.38 3.15
CA ALA A 657 -28.26 -13.28 2.21
C ALA A 657 -29.49 -12.35 1.99
N SER A 658 -30.56 -12.55 2.77
CA SER A 658 -31.75 -11.71 2.78
C SER A 658 -31.64 -10.48 3.69
N SER A 659 -30.65 -10.40 4.59
CA SER A 659 -30.60 -9.34 5.62
C SER A 659 -29.60 -8.21 5.37
N ASP A 660 -28.47 -8.44 4.68
CA ASP A 660 -27.47 -7.38 4.39
C ASP A 660 -26.59 -7.69 3.15
N PRO A 661 -26.97 -7.23 1.94
CA PRO A 661 -26.17 -7.42 0.72
C PRO A 661 -24.84 -6.65 0.72
N PHE A 662 -24.68 -5.61 1.55
CA PHE A 662 -23.40 -4.90 1.68
C PHE A 662 -22.45 -5.63 2.63
N GLY A 663 -22.98 -6.25 3.68
CA GLY A 663 -22.27 -7.25 4.50
C GLY A 663 -21.78 -8.45 3.68
N PHE A 664 -22.56 -8.87 2.67
CA PHE A 664 -22.15 -9.91 1.71
C PHE A 664 -20.97 -9.46 0.82
N MET A 665 -21.03 -8.25 0.26
CA MET A 665 -19.93 -7.66 -0.53
C MET A 665 -18.65 -7.48 0.30
N LEU A 666 -18.81 -7.14 1.59
CA LEU A 666 -17.73 -7.06 2.60
C LEU A 666 -17.10 -8.42 2.94
N HIS A 667 -17.89 -9.50 2.88
CA HIS A 667 -17.44 -10.85 3.18
C HIS A 667 -16.71 -11.51 2.00
N PHE A 668 -17.21 -11.32 0.77
CA PHE A 668 -16.62 -11.90 -0.45
C PHE A 668 -15.51 -11.06 -1.07
N GLY A 669 -15.44 -9.75 -0.82
CA GLY A 669 -14.32 -8.88 -1.21
C GLY A 669 -13.02 -9.13 -0.43
N ASN A 670 -12.86 -10.34 0.12
CA ASN A 670 -11.87 -10.77 1.11
C ASN A 670 -12.02 -10.02 2.45
N PRO A 671 -12.39 -10.70 3.55
CA PRO A 671 -12.67 -10.09 4.85
C PRO A 671 -11.50 -9.29 5.43
N ARG A 672 -10.28 -9.36 4.87
CA ARG A 672 -9.11 -8.57 5.33
C ARG A 672 -8.64 -7.50 4.34
N LEU A 673 -8.94 -7.61 3.05
CA LEU A 673 -8.81 -6.47 2.12
C LEU A 673 -9.75 -5.34 2.57
N LEU A 674 -10.96 -5.69 3.02
CA LEU A 674 -12.01 -4.72 3.41
C LEU A 674 -12.14 -4.49 4.92
N ALA A 675 -11.72 -5.41 5.81
CA ALA A 675 -11.68 -5.11 7.25
C ALA A 675 -10.46 -4.28 7.68
N SER A 676 -9.43 -4.14 6.82
CA SER A 676 -8.29 -3.26 7.07
C SER A 676 -8.48 -1.85 6.49
N THR A 677 -9.46 -1.64 5.61
CA THR A 677 -9.86 -0.34 5.06
C THR A 677 -11.21 0.11 5.65
N HIS A 678 -11.14 0.90 6.72
CA HIS A 678 -12.18 1.81 7.25
C HIS A 678 -13.64 1.32 7.53
N LEU A 679 -14.09 0.12 7.14
CA LEU A 679 -15.51 -0.26 7.31
C LEU A 679 -15.85 -0.71 8.74
N ARG A 680 -14.86 -0.96 9.62
CA ARG A 680 -15.13 -1.07 11.07
C ARG A 680 -15.58 0.27 11.69
N GLN A 681 -15.19 1.42 11.14
CA GLN A 681 -15.73 2.72 11.58
C GLN A 681 -17.13 2.97 11.00
N VAL A 682 -17.43 2.46 9.79
CA VAL A 682 -18.76 2.59 9.18
C VAL A 682 -19.78 1.62 9.80
N HIS A 683 -19.36 0.46 10.30
CA HIS A 683 -20.23 -0.44 11.06
C HIS A 683 -20.57 0.13 12.45
N VAL A 684 -19.66 0.91 13.05
CA VAL A 684 -19.95 1.68 14.29
C VAL A 684 -20.92 2.85 14.02
N LEU A 685 -21.03 3.33 12.77
CA LEU A 685 -22.05 4.29 12.34
C LEU A 685 -23.39 3.63 11.95
N HIS A 686 -23.50 2.30 12.00
CA HIS A 686 -24.65 1.56 11.47
C HIS A 686 -25.67 1.09 12.52
N THR A 687 -25.46 1.36 13.81
CA THR A 687 -26.42 0.99 14.86
C THR A 687 -26.76 2.16 15.77
N ALA A 688 -27.47 3.17 15.24
CA ALA A 688 -28.41 3.97 16.01
C ALA A 688 -29.32 4.78 15.07
N PRO A 689 -30.60 4.41 14.91
CA PRO A 689 -31.62 5.41 14.65
C PRO A 689 -31.72 6.29 15.91
N ARG A 690 -31.64 7.61 15.73
CA ARG A 690 -32.07 8.55 16.76
C ARG A 690 -33.58 8.42 16.92
N SER A 691 -33.98 8.01 18.13
CA SER A 691 -35.34 7.95 18.71
C SER A 691 -36.03 6.57 18.78
N LEU A 692 -36.53 6.27 19.99
CA LEU A 692 -37.39 5.15 20.44
C LEU A 692 -36.67 3.78 20.45
N SER A 693 -36.49 3.05 21.57
CA SER A 693 -37.21 2.96 22.84
C SER A 693 -36.34 2.24 23.89
N LYS A 694 -36.59 2.53 25.18
CA LYS A 694 -36.08 1.77 26.34
C LYS A 694 -36.63 0.34 26.29
N SER A 695 -35.85 -0.64 26.78
CA SER A 695 -36.15 -2.08 26.92
C SER A 695 -36.06 -2.85 25.57
N ILE A 696 -35.15 -3.80 25.36
CA ILE A 696 -35.05 -5.14 25.98
C ILE A 696 -33.69 -5.75 25.60
N LEU A 697 -32.90 -6.18 26.60
CA LEU A 697 -32.14 -7.45 26.66
C LEU A 697 -31.04 -7.39 27.76
N TYR A 698 -31.42 -7.77 28.99
CA TYR A 698 -30.55 -8.55 29.88
C TYR A 698 -30.66 -10.00 29.40
N SER A 699 -29.59 -10.80 29.31
CA SER A 699 -29.10 -11.58 30.43
C SER A 699 -27.94 -12.47 29.95
N GLN A 700 -26.72 -12.24 30.44
CA GLN A 700 -25.95 -13.24 31.20
C GLN A 700 -24.73 -12.57 31.85
N SER A 701 -24.70 -12.65 33.19
CA SER A 701 -23.59 -12.37 34.10
C SER A 701 -23.26 -10.89 34.38
N SER A 702 -23.84 -10.43 35.50
CA SER A 702 -23.73 -9.11 36.13
C SER A 702 -22.30 -8.62 36.40
N MET A 703 -21.90 -7.52 35.75
CA MET A 703 -21.33 -6.31 36.36
C MET A 703 -21.45 -5.20 35.32
N THR A 704 -22.30 -4.18 35.56
CA THR A 704 -22.32 -2.97 34.73
C THR A 704 -20.96 -2.27 34.84
N PRO A 705 -20.20 -2.00 33.75
CA PRO A 705 -19.00 -1.21 33.86
C PRO A 705 -19.41 0.24 34.12
N SER A 706 -19.19 0.69 35.35
CA SER A 706 -19.21 2.11 35.68
C SER A 706 -18.20 2.83 34.81
N ILE A 707 -18.61 3.91 34.16
CA ILE A 707 -17.72 4.82 33.43
C ILE A 707 -16.54 5.20 34.36
N PRO A 708 -15.27 4.92 33.99
CA PRO A 708 -14.15 5.12 34.90
C PRO A 708 -13.92 6.62 35.15
N ARG A 709 -13.82 7.01 36.42
CA ARG A 709 -13.49 8.38 36.82
C ARG A 709 -11.99 8.59 36.68
N VAL A 710 -11.57 9.63 35.96
CA VAL A 710 -10.16 9.86 35.65
C VAL A 710 -9.61 11.04 36.44
N GLY A 711 -8.44 10.83 37.03
CA GLY A 711 -7.64 11.84 37.71
C GLY A 711 -6.34 12.13 36.97
N TRP A 712 -5.82 13.35 37.10
CA TRP A 712 -4.54 13.78 36.55
C TRP A 712 -3.66 14.44 37.62
N TYR A 713 -2.40 14.02 37.72
CA TYR A 713 -1.41 14.68 38.57
C TYR A 713 -0.19 15.13 37.76
N GLY A 714 0.15 16.41 37.87
CA GLY A 714 1.34 17.00 37.24
C GLY A 714 1.01 17.81 35.99
N LEU A 715 1.03 19.14 36.14
CA LEU A 715 0.68 20.11 35.09
C LEU A 715 1.91 20.89 34.60
N GLY A 716 2.93 20.14 34.19
CA GLY A 716 4.07 20.69 33.43
C GLY A 716 3.69 20.99 31.98
N SER A 717 4.67 21.38 31.16
CA SER A 717 4.46 21.70 29.73
C SER A 717 3.83 20.55 28.93
N MET A 718 4.18 19.31 29.25
CA MET A 718 3.57 18.11 28.64
C MET A 718 2.23 17.78 29.29
N GLY A 719 2.17 17.77 30.63
CA GLY A 719 0.99 17.33 31.37
C GLY A 719 -0.22 18.21 31.15
N LEU A 720 -0.03 19.53 31.07
CA LEU A 720 -1.13 20.47 30.77
C LEU A 720 -1.75 20.19 29.40
N GLY A 721 -0.95 20.05 28.35
CA GLY A 721 -1.45 19.77 26.99
C GLY A 721 -2.20 18.43 26.90
N MET A 722 -1.67 17.38 27.54
CA MET A 722 -2.33 16.07 27.57
C MET A 722 -3.65 16.09 28.35
N SER A 723 -3.65 16.71 29.54
CA SER A 723 -4.85 16.83 30.37
C SER A 723 -5.96 17.67 29.72
N LEU A 724 -5.61 18.72 28.97
CA LEU A 724 -6.58 19.52 28.21
C LEU A 724 -7.25 18.69 27.11
N ASN A 725 -6.49 17.87 26.37
CA ASN A 725 -7.06 16.99 25.35
C ASN A 725 -8.04 15.98 25.96
N LEU A 726 -7.70 15.40 27.12
CA LEU A 726 -8.61 14.53 27.87
C LEU A 726 -9.88 15.26 28.32
N GLN A 727 -9.74 16.46 28.87
CA GLN A 727 -10.90 17.24 29.33
C GLN A 727 -11.82 17.64 28.17
N MET A 728 -11.27 18.07 27.04
CA MET A 728 -12.06 18.37 25.83
C MET A 728 -12.80 17.13 25.33
N TYR A 729 -12.16 15.97 25.37
CA TYR A 729 -12.80 14.70 25.05
C TYR A 729 -13.95 14.39 26.02
N PHE A 730 -13.75 14.58 27.33
CA PHE A 730 -14.81 14.34 28.32
C PHE A 730 -16.00 15.26 28.14
N GLN A 731 -15.78 16.54 27.82
CA GLN A 731 -16.85 17.45 27.48
C GLN A 731 -17.60 17.04 26.21
N ALA A 732 -16.88 16.64 25.16
CA ALA A 732 -17.47 16.22 23.90
C ALA A 732 -18.27 14.91 23.99
N THR A 733 -18.00 14.09 25.02
CA THR A 733 -18.62 12.77 25.23
C THR A 733 -19.53 12.69 26.45
N ASP A 734 -19.80 13.83 27.10
CA ASP A 734 -20.64 13.93 28.31
C ASP A 734 -20.16 13.01 29.46
N LEU A 735 -18.84 12.83 29.57
CA LEU A 735 -18.21 12.07 30.64
C LEU A 735 -17.99 12.97 31.87
N PRO A 736 -17.93 12.38 33.09
CA PRO A 736 -17.61 13.13 34.29
C PRO A 736 -16.32 13.97 34.11
N PRO A 737 -16.30 15.24 34.54
CA PRO A 737 -15.14 16.11 34.35
C PRO A 737 -13.85 15.52 34.90
N LEU A 738 -12.73 15.80 34.20
CA LEU A 738 -11.40 15.40 34.64
C LEU A 738 -11.12 16.04 36.00
N ARG A 739 -10.69 15.23 36.96
CA ARG A 739 -10.17 15.75 38.23
C ARG A 739 -8.68 15.94 38.11
N TYR A 740 -8.14 17.03 38.63
CA TYR A 740 -6.70 17.25 38.57
C TYR A 740 -6.12 17.78 39.87
N SER A 741 -4.85 17.50 40.10
CA SER A 741 -4.08 18.06 41.20
C SER A 741 -2.66 18.38 40.75
N ASN A 742 -2.05 19.38 41.38
CA ASN A 742 -0.69 19.81 41.07
C ASN A 742 -0.08 20.55 42.26
N ARG A 743 1.26 20.51 42.41
CA ARG A 743 1.95 21.27 43.49
C ARG A 743 1.64 22.77 43.45
N THR A 744 1.51 23.32 42.24
CA THR A 744 1.09 24.72 42.03
C THR A 744 -0.25 24.70 41.30
N ILE A 745 -1.35 24.84 42.04
CA ILE A 745 -2.70 24.64 41.50
C ILE A 745 -3.05 25.64 40.39
N SER A 746 -2.53 26.88 40.47
CA SER A 746 -2.75 27.92 39.46
C SER A 746 -2.23 27.56 38.06
N LYS A 747 -1.30 26.61 37.94
CA LYS A 747 -0.90 26.08 36.61
C LYS A 747 -2.04 25.37 35.87
N GLY A 748 -3.09 24.99 36.60
CA GLY A 748 -4.31 24.38 36.07
C GLY A 748 -5.43 25.36 35.77
N ASP A 749 -5.22 26.68 35.86
CA ASP A 749 -6.30 27.66 35.61
C ASP A 749 -6.94 27.44 34.23
N VAL A 750 -6.15 27.23 33.17
CA VAL A 750 -6.67 26.92 31.82
C VAL A 750 -7.48 25.62 31.79
N LEU A 751 -7.08 24.62 32.57
CA LEU A 751 -7.75 23.33 32.66
C LEU A 751 -9.07 23.43 33.46
N ARG A 752 -9.10 24.27 34.51
CA ARG A 752 -10.32 24.65 35.23
C ARG A 752 -11.30 25.38 34.33
N ASP A 753 -10.81 26.33 33.55
CA ASP A 753 -11.63 27.12 32.64
C ASP A 753 -12.22 26.24 31.52
N ALA A 754 -11.52 25.16 31.14
CA ALA A 754 -12.03 24.07 30.30
C ALA A 754 -12.96 23.08 31.05
N GLY A 755 -13.39 23.38 32.27
CA GLY A 755 -14.39 22.61 33.02
C GLY A 755 -13.84 21.44 33.85
N ALA A 756 -12.52 21.28 33.97
CA ALA A 756 -11.93 20.27 34.85
C ALA A 756 -11.99 20.72 36.33
N VAL A 757 -11.98 19.75 37.25
CA VAL A 757 -12.18 20.01 38.68
C VAL A 757 -10.84 19.93 39.43
N PRO A 758 -10.36 21.04 40.04
CA PRO A 758 -9.19 20.99 40.91
C PRO A 758 -9.51 20.23 42.21
N GLU A 759 -8.60 19.35 42.63
CA GLU A 759 -8.71 18.56 43.85
C GLU A 759 -7.38 18.57 44.61
N GLU A 760 -7.46 18.45 45.94
CA GLU A 760 -6.31 18.03 46.75
C GLU A 760 -5.92 16.59 46.39
N PHE A 761 -4.63 16.27 46.46
CA PHE A 761 -4.13 14.96 46.00
C PHE A 761 -4.86 13.77 46.63
N GLY A 762 -5.19 13.84 47.93
CA GLY A 762 -5.94 12.78 48.59
C GLY A 762 -7.35 12.58 48.04
N ALA A 763 -8.05 13.69 47.73
CA ALA A 763 -9.37 13.66 47.13
C ALA A 763 -9.31 13.18 45.67
N LEU A 764 -8.26 13.54 44.92
CA LEU A 764 -8.00 13.02 43.57
C LEU A 764 -7.90 11.49 43.59
N VAL A 765 -7.07 10.92 44.46
CA VAL A 765 -6.91 9.46 44.56
C VAL A 765 -8.21 8.78 45.00
N GLN A 766 -8.94 9.39 45.95
CA GLN A 766 -10.21 8.82 46.44
C GLN A 766 -11.28 8.77 45.35
N LYS A 767 -11.42 9.85 44.56
CA LYS A 767 -12.52 10.06 43.61
C LYS A 767 -12.24 9.54 42.19
N SER A 768 -11.03 9.05 41.92
CA SER A 768 -10.63 8.54 40.60
C SER A 768 -10.36 7.03 40.63
N ASP A 769 -10.74 6.36 39.55
CA ASP A 769 -10.50 4.94 39.29
C ASP A 769 -9.20 4.76 38.48
N ILE A 770 -8.90 5.71 37.60
CA ILE A 770 -7.64 5.81 36.83
C ILE A 770 -6.97 7.14 37.17
N ILE A 771 -5.68 7.12 37.50
CA ILE A 771 -4.88 8.31 37.79
C ILE A 771 -3.69 8.36 36.83
N PHE A 772 -3.65 9.37 35.97
CA PHE A 772 -2.47 9.68 35.17
C PHE A 772 -1.49 10.53 35.95
N THR A 773 -0.20 10.25 35.80
CA THR A 773 0.88 11.07 36.38
C THR A 773 1.85 11.56 35.30
N MET A 774 2.27 12.83 35.39
CA MET A 774 3.31 13.41 34.54
C MET A 774 4.26 14.31 35.35
N ILE A 775 5.40 13.77 35.77
CA ILE A 775 6.27 14.32 36.81
C ILE A 775 7.74 14.40 36.36
N SER A 776 8.55 15.16 37.09
CA SER A 776 9.91 15.49 36.68
C SER A 776 10.96 14.42 37.00
N THR A 777 10.84 13.76 38.16
CA THR A 777 11.89 12.90 38.73
C THR A 777 11.29 11.68 39.42
N ASP A 778 12.11 10.64 39.55
CA ASP A 778 11.81 9.38 40.21
C ASP A 778 11.36 9.56 41.66
N ASP A 779 12.07 10.39 42.44
CA ASP A 779 11.73 10.67 43.83
C ASP A 779 10.32 11.25 43.99
N VAL A 780 9.90 12.09 43.04
CA VAL A 780 8.55 12.67 43.05
C VAL A 780 7.50 11.59 42.85
N LEU A 781 7.74 10.57 42.03
CA LEU A 781 6.80 9.44 41.90
C LEU A 781 6.74 8.66 43.21
N ILE A 782 7.92 8.34 43.75
CA ILE A 782 8.06 7.51 44.95
C ILE A 782 7.31 8.15 46.11
N ASP A 783 7.53 9.45 46.33
CA ASP A 783 6.86 10.21 47.40
C ASP A 783 5.35 10.31 47.15
N LEU A 784 4.93 10.48 45.89
CA LEU A 784 3.51 10.54 45.53
C LEU A 784 2.79 9.23 45.81
N LEU A 785 3.39 8.09 45.44
CA LEU A 785 2.82 6.76 45.66
C LEU A 785 2.86 6.37 47.13
N LYS A 786 3.95 6.67 47.86
CA LYS A 786 4.00 6.51 49.33
C LYS A 786 2.92 7.34 50.01
N LYS A 787 2.73 8.60 49.58
CA LYS A 787 1.67 9.45 50.09
C LYS A 787 0.31 8.83 49.82
N ALA A 788 0.05 8.34 48.60
CA ALA A 788 -1.20 7.67 48.25
C ALA A 788 -1.47 6.44 49.14
N ALA A 789 -0.47 5.59 49.36
CA ALA A 789 -0.56 4.43 50.25
C ALA A 789 -0.78 4.79 51.73
N SER A 790 -0.27 5.94 52.18
CA SER A 790 -0.47 6.44 53.54
C SER A 790 -1.85 7.08 53.79
N LEU A 791 -2.63 7.34 52.73
CA LEU A 791 -3.97 7.88 52.86
C LEU A 791 -4.87 6.82 53.51
N LYS A 792 -5.77 7.24 54.40
CA LYS A 792 -6.81 6.37 54.99
C LYS A 792 -7.95 6.07 53.99
N ILE A 793 -7.61 5.70 52.75
CA ILE A 793 -8.53 5.38 51.65
C ILE A 793 -8.07 4.10 50.95
N SER A 794 -9.01 3.32 50.42
CA SER A 794 -8.68 2.11 49.68
C SER A 794 -8.11 2.45 48.30
N LEU A 795 -6.97 1.83 47.95
CA LEU A 795 -6.41 1.86 46.60
C LEU A 795 -6.86 0.68 45.74
N ASN A 796 -7.64 -0.24 46.30
CA ASN A 796 -8.05 -1.48 45.64
C ASN A 796 -8.74 -1.20 44.29
N GLY A 797 -8.27 -1.86 43.24
CA GLY A 797 -8.80 -1.78 41.88
C GLY A 797 -8.44 -0.51 41.11
N LYS A 798 -7.66 0.42 41.70
CA LYS A 798 -7.25 1.66 41.01
C LYS A 798 -6.09 1.41 40.06
N VAL A 799 -6.04 2.16 38.96
CA VAL A 799 -4.95 2.15 37.98
C VAL A 799 -4.17 3.46 38.05
N PHE A 800 -2.86 3.38 38.26
CA PHE A 800 -1.93 4.51 38.15
C PHE A 800 -1.14 4.38 36.85
N ALA A 801 -1.40 5.26 35.88
CA ALA A 801 -0.73 5.30 34.59
C ALA A 801 0.29 6.43 34.55
N ASP A 802 1.56 6.12 34.75
CA ASP A 802 2.62 7.12 34.70
C ASP A 802 3.12 7.36 33.28
N THR A 803 3.10 8.61 32.86
CA THR A 803 3.50 9.06 31.51
C THR A 803 4.88 9.73 31.49
N SER A 804 5.58 9.65 32.62
CA SER A 804 6.84 10.34 32.87
C SER A 804 8.03 9.54 32.32
N THR A 805 9.19 10.19 32.24
CA THR A 805 10.45 9.48 31.95
C THR A 805 11.14 9.15 33.26
N LEU A 806 11.19 7.87 33.62
CA LEU A 806 11.69 7.34 34.90
C LEU A 806 12.72 6.24 34.67
N HIS A 807 13.51 5.92 35.68
CA HIS A 807 14.41 4.76 35.67
C HIS A 807 13.61 3.45 35.67
N PRO A 808 14.07 2.38 34.99
CA PRO A 808 13.39 1.08 34.99
C PRO A 808 13.12 0.55 36.41
N ASP A 809 14.11 0.65 37.30
CA ASP A 809 13.98 0.19 38.70
C ASP A 809 12.88 0.95 39.47
N THR A 810 12.68 2.24 39.17
CA THR A 810 11.59 3.04 39.74
C THR A 810 10.24 2.54 39.26
N CYS A 811 10.11 2.19 37.98
CA CYS A 811 8.89 1.60 37.42
C CYS A 811 8.58 0.23 38.06
N GLU A 812 9.60 -0.62 38.22
CA GLU A 812 9.45 -1.92 38.89
C GLU A 812 9.05 -1.76 40.37
N TRP A 813 9.70 -0.85 41.10
CA TRP A 813 9.33 -0.51 42.47
C TRP A 813 7.88 -0.01 42.57
N ALA A 814 7.47 0.89 41.66
CA ALA A 814 6.13 1.46 41.65
C ALA A 814 5.05 0.39 41.39
N ALA A 815 5.31 -0.52 40.44
CA ALA A 815 4.44 -1.65 40.17
C ALA A 815 4.28 -2.56 41.39
N LYS A 816 5.39 -2.91 42.05
CA LYS A 816 5.36 -3.73 43.26
C LYS A 816 4.61 -3.03 44.40
N HIS A 817 4.94 -1.77 44.66
CA HIS A 817 4.36 -1.00 45.75
C HIS A 817 2.85 -0.83 45.62
N LEU A 818 2.34 -0.57 44.41
CA LEU A 818 0.90 -0.48 44.17
C LEU A 818 0.20 -1.83 44.23
N ASN A 819 0.84 -2.89 43.73
CA ASN A 819 0.29 -4.25 43.81
C ASN A 819 0.11 -4.72 45.26
N ASP A 820 1.04 -4.37 46.15
CA ASP A 820 0.92 -4.62 47.60
C ASP A 820 -0.32 -3.96 48.23
N HIS A 821 -0.90 -2.94 47.57
CA HIS A 821 -2.12 -2.23 47.97
C HIS A 821 -3.32 -2.56 47.06
N SER A 822 -3.24 -3.66 46.29
CA SER A 822 -4.28 -4.09 45.33
C SER A 822 -4.60 -3.04 44.25
N ALA A 823 -3.63 -2.18 43.91
CA ALA A 823 -3.69 -1.22 42.81
C ALA A 823 -2.74 -1.63 41.68
N THR A 824 -3.00 -1.16 40.46
CA THR A 824 -2.20 -1.49 39.28
C THR A 824 -1.37 -0.30 38.82
N PHE A 825 -0.11 -0.55 38.44
CA PHE A 825 0.75 0.44 37.79
C PHE A 825 0.87 0.14 36.28
N ILE A 826 0.87 1.20 35.48
CA ILE A 826 1.19 1.15 34.05
C ILE A 826 2.30 2.18 33.80
N ALA A 827 3.38 1.75 33.14
CA ALA A 827 4.40 2.64 32.61
C ALA A 827 4.05 3.00 31.16
N ALA A 828 3.73 4.27 30.93
CA ALA A 828 3.25 4.82 29.65
C ALA A 828 4.03 6.08 29.18
N PRO A 829 5.38 6.12 29.21
CA PRO A 829 6.16 7.27 28.74
C PRO A 829 5.85 7.67 27.30
N VAL A 830 6.06 8.96 26.99
CA VAL A 830 5.69 9.55 25.71
C VAL A 830 6.88 10.04 24.87
N PHE A 831 6.70 10.01 23.54
CA PHE A 831 7.58 10.65 22.55
C PHE A 831 6.85 11.80 21.85
N GLY A 832 7.55 12.93 21.75
CA GLY A 832 7.06 14.18 21.16
C GLY A 832 7.34 15.38 22.07
N ALA A 833 7.39 16.57 21.47
CA ALA A 833 7.56 17.82 22.20
C ALA A 833 6.21 18.38 22.69
N SER A 834 6.24 19.42 23.53
CA SER A 834 5.03 20.05 24.09
C SER A 834 3.99 20.48 23.03
N PRO A 835 4.35 21.01 21.84
CA PRO A 835 3.37 21.27 20.78
C PRO A 835 2.67 20.00 20.24
N VAL A 836 3.38 18.88 20.20
CA VAL A 836 2.83 17.57 19.77
C VAL A 836 1.89 17.02 20.84
N ALA A 837 2.18 17.28 22.13
CA ALA A 837 1.29 16.98 23.24
C ALA A 837 -0.01 17.79 23.15
N ALA A 838 0.08 19.11 22.93
CA ALA A 838 -1.08 19.97 22.75
C ALA A 838 -1.94 19.55 21.55
N ALA A 839 -1.33 19.03 20.48
CA ALA A 839 -2.05 18.52 19.30
C ALA A 839 -2.65 17.11 19.46
N GLY A 840 -2.41 16.42 20.58
CA GLY A 840 -2.89 15.05 20.79
C GLY A 840 -2.23 14.00 19.88
N LYS A 841 -0.97 14.25 19.46
CA LYS A 841 -0.26 13.43 18.46
C LYS A 841 0.99 12.72 19.00
N LEU A 842 1.08 12.53 20.32
CA LEU A 842 2.20 11.82 20.94
C LEU A 842 2.23 10.34 20.55
N ILE A 843 3.39 9.71 20.73
CA ILE A 843 3.52 8.25 20.71
C ILE A 843 3.74 7.78 22.14
N PHE A 844 2.93 6.83 22.62
CA PHE A 844 3.05 6.26 23.95
C PHE A 844 3.77 4.91 23.88
N ALA A 845 4.73 4.65 24.75
CA ALA A 845 5.26 3.30 24.98
C ALA A 845 4.63 2.75 26.25
N VAL A 846 3.77 1.75 26.14
CA VAL A 846 2.89 1.31 27.23
C VAL A 846 3.24 -0.10 27.67
N ALA A 847 3.47 -0.29 28.97
CA ALA A 847 3.68 -1.58 29.60
C ALA A 847 2.93 -1.68 30.93
N GLY A 848 2.40 -2.86 31.20
CA GLY A 848 1.65 -3.18 32.41
C GLY A 848 0.67 -4.33 32.16
N PRO A 849 -0.10 -4.76 33.17
CA PRO A 849 -1.07 -5.85 33.01
C PRO A 849 -2.05 -5.57 31.87
N ALA A 850 -2.26 -6.56 30.99
CA ALA A 850 -3.02 -6.38 29.75
C ALA A 850 -4.43 -5.79 29.99
N ALA A 851 -5.14 -6.24 31.03
CA ALA A 851 -6.46 -5.72 31.39
C ALA A 851 -6.45 -4.22 31.74
N ALA A 852 -5.42 -3.75 32.44
CA ALA A 852 -5.29 -2.35 32.80
C ALA A 852 -4.87 -1.51 31.59
N VAL A 853 -4.00 -2.04 30.72
CA VAL A 853 -3.62 -1.39 29.46
C VAL A 853 -4.83 -1.20 28.55
N GLU A 854 -5.68 -2.22 28.38
CA GLU A 854 -6.91 -2.11 27.59
C GLU A 854 -7.91 -1.12 28.18
N THR A 855 -7.91 -0.93 29.51
CA THR A 855 -8.76 0.07 30.16
C THR A 855 -8.29 1.50 29.87
N VAL A 856 -6.97 1.72 29.77
CA VAL A 856 -6.37 3.06 29.55
C VAL A 856 -6.23 3.39 28.06
N ARG A 857 -6.13 2.38 27.18
CA ARG A 857 -5.97 2.54 25.73
C ARG A 857 -6.97 3.52 25.08
N PRO A 858 -8.29 3.50 25.39
CA PRO A 858 -9.26 4.42 24.81
C PRO A 858 -9.06 5.88 25.25
N LEU A 859 -8.44 6.11 26.42
CA LEU A 859 -8.13 7.45 26.93
C LEU A 859 -6.87 8.04 26.28
N ILE A 860 -6.03 7.19 25.68
CA ILE A 860 -4.79 7.60 25.01
C ILE A 860 -5.02 7.80 23.50
N MET A 861 -5.54 6.78 22.82
CA MET A 861 -5.58 6.73 21.35
C MET A 861 -6.53 7.77 20.77
N ASN A 862 -6.02 8.57 19.83
CA ASN A 862 -6.71 9.67 19.15
C ASN A 862 -7.15 10.82 20.06
N ILE A 863 -6.71 10.85 21.33
CA ILE A 863 -6.98 11.95 22.27
C ILE A 863 -5.65 12.60 22.69
N MET A 864 -4.78 11.85 23.35
CA MET A 864 -3.46 12.32 23.75
C MET A 864 -2.36 11.88 22.79
N GLY A 865 -2.57 10.73 22.13
CA GLY A 865 -1.58 10.10 21.27
C GLY A 865 -2.16 9.62 19.94
N ARG A 866 -1.32 9.62 18.91
CA ARG A 866 -1.63 9.03 17.60
C ARG A 866 -1.28 7.54 17.51
N SER A 867 -0.50 7.03 18.46
CA SER A 867 0.01 5.66 18.44
C SER A 867 0.39 5.19 19.84
N ILE A 868 0.20 3.89 20.09
CA ILE A 868 0.71 3.17 21.25
C ILE A 868 1.64 2.07 20.74
N ILE A 869 2.85 2.04 21.27
CA ILE A 869 3.79 0.94 21.18
C ILE A 869 3.58 0.07 22.42
N ASP A 870 3.04 -1.12 22.23
CA ASP A 870 2.80 -2.08 23.30
C ASP A 870 4.11 -2.79 23.67
N MET A 871 4.54 -2.64 24.93
CA MET A 871 5.79 -3.15 25.46
C MET A 871 5.58 -4.39 26.34
N GLY A 872 4.36 -4.94 26.39
CA GLY A 872 3.98 -6.10 27.19
C GLY A 872 3.84 -5.77 28.68
N GLU A 873 3.92 -6.80 29.53
CA GLU A 873 3.60 -6.64 30.97
C GLU A 873 4.75 -6.06 31.81
N ASP A 874 6.00 -6.21 31.37
CA ASP A 874 7.17 -5.71 32.10
C ASP A 874 7.29 -4.19 31.95
N VAL A 875 6.85 -3.46 32.99
CA VAL A 875 6.86 -2.00 33.07
C VAL A 875 8.23 -1.36 32.83
N ARG A 876 9.33 -2.11 33.04
CA ARG A 876 10.70 -1.64 32.77
C ARG A 876 10.94 -1.41 31.28
N LYS A 877 10.33 -2.22 30.42
CA LYS A 877 10.55 -2.17 28.96
C LYS A 877 10.13 -0.84 28.35
N SER A 878 9.02 -0.25 28.83
CA SER A 878 8.59 1.07 28.37
C SER A 878 9.59 2.17 28.73
N SER A 879 10.12 2.14 29.96
CA SER A 879 11.18 3.07 30.37
C SER A 879 12.45 2.87 29.53
N LEU A 880 12.89 1.62 29.33
CA LEU A 880 14.06 1.30 28.49
C LEU A 880 13.90 1.81 27.05
N LEU A 881 12.72 1.63 26.43
CA LEU A 881 12.45 2.16 25.10
C LEU A 881 12.50 3.69 25.09
N LYS A 882 11.91 4.34 26.10
CA LYS A 882 11.94 5.81 26.23
C LYS A 882 13.36 6.34 26.34
N LEU A 883 14.18 5.74 27.20
CA LEU A 883 15.58 6.11 27.37
C LEU A 883 16.36 5.86 26.06
N SER A 884 16.14 4.72 25.40
CA SER A 884 16.76 4.41 24.10
C SER A 884 16.44 5.47 23.03
N GLY A 885 15.19 5.94 22.94
CA GLY A 885 14.84 7.02 22.04
C GLY A 885 15.47 8.35 22.42
N ASN A 886 15.61 8.65 23.72
CA ASN A 886 16.30 9.85 24.17
C ASN A 886 17.83 9.81 23.91
N ILE A 887 18.46 8.62 23.92
CA ILE A 887 19.85 8.44 23.45
C ILE A 887 19.97 8.96 22.00
N LEU A 888 19.04 8.57 21.11
CA LEU A 888 19.03 9.02 19.72
C LEU A 888 18.84 10.54 19.60
N VAL A 889 17.84 11.08 20.30
CA VAL A 889 17.55 12.53 20.24
C VAL A 889 18.77 13.35 20.65
N ILE A 890 19.39 13.02 21.78
CA ILE A 890 20.51 13.78 22.31
C ILE A 890 21.77 13.58 21.46
N SER A 891 22.03 12.35 21.01
CA SER A 891 23.17 12.07 20.15
C SER A 891 23.06 12.76 18.79
N PHE A 892 21.86 12.86 18.21
CA PHE A 892 21.67 13.62 16.98
C PHE A 892 21.85 15.12 17.18
N MET A 893 21.37 15.68 18.30
CA MET A 893 21.64 17.09 18.59
C MET A 893 23.13 17.36 18.73
N GLU A 894 23.89 16.46 19.36
CA GLU A 894 25.34 16.57 19.52
C GLU A 894 26.07 16.55 18.17
N VAL A 895 25.77 15.56 17.32
CA VAL A 895 26.38 15.45 15.99
C VAL A 895 26.01 16.64 15.10
N VAL A 896 24.76 17.11 15.16
CA VAL A 896 24.32 18.30 14.42
C VAL A 896 25.00 19.56 14.94
N ALA A 897 25.21 19.68 16.25
CA ALA A 897 25.94 20.79 16.85
C ALA A 897 27.39 20.84 16.35
N GLU A 898 28.10 19.70 16.35
CA GLU A 898 29.47 19.65 15.82
C GLU A 898 29.55 20.00 14.34
N ALA A 899 28.62 19.47 13.53
CA ALA A 899 28.54 19.79 12.10
C ALA A 899 28.28 21.27 11.86
N GLN A 900 27.40 21.90 12.66
CA GLN A 900 27.09 23.32 12.55
C GLN A 900 28.26 24.21 12.98
N VAL A 901 28.93 23.89 14.08
CA VAL A 901 30.14 24.61 14.52
C VAL A 901 31.25 24.47 13.48
N PHE A 902 31.47 23.27 12.94
CA PHE A 902 32.45 23.05 11.88
C PHE A 902 32.12 23.88 10.62
N ALA A 903 30.85 23.90 10.20
CA ALA A 903 30.41 24.69 9.05
C ALA A 903 30.66 26.19 9.24
N GLU A 904 30.43 26.71 10.45
CA GLU A 904 30.67 28.11 10.77
C GLU A 904 32.17 28.46 10.73
N VAL A 905 33.01 27.67 11.40
CA VAL A 905 34.46 27.90 11.45
C VAL A 905 35.12 27.72 10.07
N ALA A 906 34.66 26.73 9.29
CA ALA A 906 35.18 26.46 7.95
C ALA A 906 34.67 27.46 6.89
N GLY A 907 33.77 28.37 7.23
CA GLY A 907 33.24 29.39 6.32
C GLY A 907 32.12 28.92 5.37
N ILE A 908 31.50 27.76 5.65
CA ILE A 908 30.32 27.26 4.92
C ILE A 908 29.06 28.04 5.34
N GLY A 909 28.96 28.37 6.63
CA GLY A 909 27.80 29.04 7.22
C GLY A 909 26.72 28.07 7.71
N THR A 910 26.03 28.44 8.78
CA THR A 910 25.07 27.56 9.47
C THR A 910 23.81 27.28 8.65
N ARG A 911 23.37 28.27 7.85
CA ARG A 911 22.21 28.15 6.96
C ARG A 911 22.42 27.11 5.86
N GLN A 912 23.58 27.11 5.21
CA GLN A 912 23.90 26.16 4.15
C GLN A 912 23.98 24.73 4.70
N MET A 913 24.58 24.57 5.89
CA MET A 913 24.63 23.29 6.57
C MET A 913 23.23 22.80 6.97
N GLU A 914 22.36 23.69 7.44
CA GLU A 914 20.99 23.37 7.80
C GLU A 914 20.15 22.94 6.59
N GLU A 915 20.30 23.62 5.45
CA GLU A 915 19.66 23.25 4.18
C GLU A 915 20.14 21.87 3.72
N PHE A 916 21.45 21.59 3.80
CA PHE A 916 22.00 20.28 3.50
C PHE A 916 21.43 19.20 4.45
N ILE A 917 21.40 19.45 5.76
CA ILE A 917 20.87 18.51 6.74
C ILE A 917 19.40 18.18 6.44
N GLY A 918 18.59 19.20 6.11
CA GLY A 918 17.19 19.00 5.76
C GLY A 918 16.97 18.21 4.47
N ASN A 919 17.72 18.54 3.41
CA ASN A 919 17.60 17.85 2.13
C ASN A 919 18.09 16.41 2.17
N MET A 920 19.15 16.12 2.95
CA MET A 920 19.79 14.80 2.97
C MET A 920 19.21 13.86 4.05
N PHE A 921 18.94 14.38 5.25
CA PHE A 921 18.53 13.56 6.41
C PHE A 921 17.10 13.81 6.86
N GLY A 922 16.38 14.72 6.21
CA GLY A 922 14.97 14.99 6.43
C GLY A 922 14.68 15.98 7.56
N SER A 923 13.39 16.24 7.75
CA SER A 923 12.87 17.32 8.61
C SER A 923 13.17 17.13 10.10
N VAL A 924 13.39 15.90 10.57
CA VAL A 924 13.71 15.64 11.98
C VAL A 924 15.09 16.21 12.35
N LEU A 925 16.14 15.86 11.61
CA LEU A 925 17.48 16.40 11.88
C LEU A 925 17.54 17.89 11.56
N GLN A 926 16.81 18.35 10.53
CA GLN A 926 16.67 19.77 10.25
C GLN A 926 16.05 20.52 11.44
N SER A 927 15.05 19.94 12.11
CA SER A 927 14.44 20.56 13.28
C SER A 927 15.42 20.73 14.44
N TYR A 928 16.37 19.81 14.61
CA TYR A 928 17.44 19.93 15.60
C TYR A 928 18.44 21.02 15.20
N SER A 929 18.81 21.09 13.92
CA SER A 929 19.61 22.20 13.38
C SER A 929 18.94 23.55 13.64
N ASN A 930 17.69 23.71 13.20
CA ASN A 930 16.91 24.94 13.39
C ASN A 930 16.85 25.35 14.86
N ARG A 931 16.67 24.37 15.76
CA ARG A 931 16.59 24.62 17.20
C ARG A 931 17.91 25.16 17.76
N ILE A 932 19.05 24.66 17.29
CA ILE A 932 20.36 25.11 17.78
C ILE A 932 20.81 26.42 17.10
N THR A 933 20.46 26.64 15.84
CA THR A 933 20.87 27.84 15.07
C THR A 933 19.97 29.05 15.32
N SER A 934 18.71 28.85 15.75
CA SER A 934 17.75 29.94 16.03
C SER A 934 17.94 30.66 17.37
N GLY A 935 18.93 30.25 18.18
CA GLY A 935 19.11 30.76 19.54
C GLY A 935 18.18 30.13 20.58
N ALA A 936 17.31 29.19 20.19
CA ALA A 936 16.39 28.53 21.12
C ALA A 936 17.10 27.66 22.18
N TYR A 937 18.39 27.36 22.01
CA TYR A 937 19.19 26.64 22.99
C TYR A 937 19.41 27.41 24.31
N ALA A 938 19.26 28.73 24.27
CA ALA A 938 19.42 29.59 25.43
C ALA A 938 18.33 30.69 25.43
N PRO A 939 17.07 30.32 25.77
CA PRO A 939 15.94 31.22 25.69
C PRO A 939 16.04 32.37 26.71
N PRO A 940 15.30 33.48 26.50
CA PRO A 940 15.13 34.53 27.50
C PRO A 940 14.65 33.99 28.86
N MET A 941 15.06 34.62 29.95
CA MET A 941 14.79 34.15 31.33
C MET A 941 13.29 34.04 31.68
N ASP A 942 12.44 34.80 30.99
CA ASP A 942 10.98 34.78 31.13
C ASP A 942 10.29 33.71 30.28
N ARG A 943 11.03 32.99 29.44
CA ARG A 943 10.51 31.94 28.55
C ARG A 943 11.02 30.57 28.97
N ALA A 944 10.09 29.63 29.18
CA ALA A 944 10.45 28.26 29.47
C ALA A 944 11.14 27.56 28.28
N PRO A 945 12.20 26.76 28.50
CA PRO A 945 12.81 25.96 27.45
C PRO A 945 11.84 24.89 26.94
N GLY A 946 11.96 24.52 25.66
CA GLY A 946 11.13 23.48 25.07
C GLY A 946 11.40 22.10 25.67
N PHE A 947 12.66 21.81 25.97
CA PHE A 947 13.11 20.66 26.73
C PHE A 947 14.25 21.12 27.64
N ALA A 948 14.00 21.27 28.94
CA ALA A 948 14.97 21.83 29.87
C ALA A 948 16.27 21.01 29.93
N ALA A 949 17.41 21.69 29.99
CA ALA A 949 18.74 21.07 30.09
C ALA A 949 18.84 20.12 31.30
N ALA A 950 18.28 20.49 32.45
CA ALA A 950 18.25 19.65 33.65
C ALA A 950 17.50 18.31 33.43
N LEU A 951 16.40 18.32 32.66
CA LEU A 951 15.63 17.10 32.36
C LEU A 951 16.40 16.21 31.38
N ALA A 952 17.04 16.78 30.37
CA ALA A 952 17.91 16.04 29.47
C ALA A 952 19.12 15.43 30.22
N CYS A 953 19.72 16.15 31.17
CA CYS A 953 20.78 15.61 32.03
C CYS A 953 20.30 14.42 32.86
N LYS A 954 19.09 14.48 33.42
CA LYS A 954 18.49 13.36 34.14
C LYS A 954 18.32 12.14 33.23
N ASP A 955 17.76 12.32 32.04
CA ASP A 955 17.53 11.22 31.11
C ASP A 955 18.85 10.60 30.61
N MET A 956 19.89 11.42 30.37
CA MET A 956 21.24 10.94 30.08
C MET A 956 21.84 10.16 31.25
N LYS A 957 21.68 10.63 32.49
CA LYS A 957 22.18 9.94 33.68
C LYS A 957 21.56 8.55 33.81
N HIS A 958 20.25 8.42 33.57
CA HIS A 958 19.56 7.13 33.55
C HIS A 958 20.14 6.21 32.48
N ALA A 959 20.24 6.70 31.24
CA ALA A 959 20.78 5.91 30.13
C ALA A 959 22.24 5.47 30.36
N LEU A 960 23.10 6.37 30.85
CA LEU A 960 24.50 6.07 31.15
C LEU A 960 24.63 5.06 32.30
N SER A 961 23.84 5.21 33.37
CA SER A 961 23.84 4.26 34.49
C SER A 961 23.46 2.85 34.06
N ILE A 962 22.44 2.71 33.20
CA ILE A 962 22.00 1.42 32.67
C ILE A 962 23.04 0.84 31.70
N ALA A 963 23.68 1.70 30.89
CA ALA A 963 24.72 1.26 29.97
C ALA A 963 25.96 0.74 30.74
N ASP A 964 26.38 1.46 31.79
CA ASP A 964 27.48 1.05 32.67
C ASP A 964 27.15 -0.30 33.35
N SER A 965 25.92 -0.51 33.82
CA SER A 965 25.52 -1.79 34.44
C SER A 965 25.53 -2.98 33.46
N HIS A 966 25.52 -2.73 32.16
CA HIS A 966 25.57 -3.75 31.09
C HIS A 966 26.91 -3.78 30.35
N ASN A 967 27.94 -3.07 30.84
CA ASN A 967 29.24 -2.93 30.18
C ASN A 967 29.14 -2.38 28.74
N VAL A 968 28.16 -1.51 28.47
CA VAL A 968 27.99 -0.82 27.18
C VAL A 968 28.48 0.61 27.32
N ARG A 969 29.29 1.07 26.36
CA ARG A 969 29.77 2.46 26.30
C ARG A 969 28.96 3.28 25.29
N LEU A 970 28.50 4.45 25.71
CA LEU A 970 27.71 5.39 24.90
C LEU A 970 28.49 6.69 24.65
N HIS A 971 29.59 6.61 23.89
CA HIS A 971 30.56 7.72 23.75
C HIS A 971 29.97 9.07 23.31
N THR A 972 29.03 9.06 22.37
CA THR A 972 28.35 10.29 21.93
C THR A 972 27.53 10.90 23.07
N LEU A 973 26.84 10.06 23.85
CA LEU A 973 26.03 10.50 24.98
C LEU A 973 26.90 11.00 26.15
N GLU A 974 28.04 10.34 26.42
CA GLU A 974 29.04 10.79 27.40
C GLU A 974 29.54 12.21 27.05
N THR A 975 29.76 12.47 25.76
CA THR A 975 30.19 13.79 25.25
C THR A 975 29.10 14.83 25.36
N ALA A 976 27.89 14.51 24.90
CA ALA A 976 26.73 15.39 25.03
C ALA A 976 26.43 15.72 26.51
N SER A 977 26.56 14.73 27.40
CA SER A 977 26.36 14.91 28.85
C SER A 977 27.38 15.89 29.44
N ARG A 978 28.66 15.73 29.10
CA ARG A 978 29.72 16.65 29.53
C ARG A 978 29.46 18.07 29.06
N ARG A 979 29.13 18.25 27.77
CA ARG A 979 28.83 19.56 27.19
C ARG A 979 27.58 20.19 27.80
N LEU A 980 26.52 19.42 28.04
CA LEU A 980 25.30 19.97 28.62
C LEU A 980 25.49 20.37 30.09
N ASN A 981 26.27 19.62 30.86
CA ASN A 981 26.64 20.01 32.22
C ASN A 981 27.51 21.29 32.22
N ALA A 982 28.51 21.38 31.33
CA ALA A 982 29.30 22.59 31.15
C ALA A 982 28.42 23.79 30.72
N ALA A 983 27.41 23.57 29.89
CA ALA A 983 26.47 24.62 29.49
C ALA A 983 25.68 25.15 30.69
N ARG A 984 25.18 24.25 31.55
CA ARG A 984 24.46 24.61 32.78
C ARG A 984 25.35 25.37 33.77
N GLU A 985 26.62 24.98 33.89
CA GLU A 985 27.61 25.73 34.69
C GLU A 985 27.89 27.12 34.09
N TYR A 986 27.94 27.22 32.76
CA TYR A 986 28.26 28.46 32.04
C TYR A 986 27.12 29.49 32.08
N ALA A 987 25.87 29.07 31.85
CA ALA A 987 24.73 29.99 31.66
C ALA A 987 23.48 29.67 32.52
N GLY A 988 23.57 28.72 33.45
CA GLY A 988 22.51 28.40 34.42
C GLY A 988 21.47 27.38 33.95
N GLU A 989 20.39 27.24 34.72
CA GLU A 989 19.40 26.16 34.55
C GLU A 989 18.26 26.47 33.55
N CYS A 990 18.15 27.72 33.11
CA CYS A 990 17.11 28.16 32.17
C CYS A 990 17.38 27.73 30.71
N LEU A 991 18.43 26.94 30.49
CA LEU A 991 18.84 26.47 29.18
C LEU A 991 17.96 25.34 28.64
N ASP A 992 17.92 25.25 27.33
CA ASP A 992 17.34 24.12 26.62
C ASP A 992 18.37 22.99 26.45
N SER A 993 17.90 21.77 26.26
CA SER A 993 18.69 20.57 25.98
C SER A 993 19.65 20.71 24.80
N SER A 994 19.33 21.62 23.87
CA SER A 994 20.18 21.96 22.72
C SER A 994 21.39 22.84 23.08
N ALA A 995 21.55 23.26 24.33
CA ALA A 995 22.66 24.12 24.78
C ALA A 995 24.05 23.47 24.71
N ILE A 996 24.13 22.17 24.40
CA ILE A 996 25.38 21.51 23.97
C ILE A 996 26.05 22.27 22.81
N TYR A 997 25.25 22.89 21.93
CA TYR A 997 25.76 23.72 20.83
C TYR A 997 26.53 24.93 21.33
N GLY A 998 26.06 25.62 22.38
CA GLY A 998 26.75 26.77 22.96
C GLY A 998 28.15 26.41 23.48
N ILE A 999 28.31 25.25 24.12
CA ILE A 999 29.64 24.77 24.54
C ILE A 999 30.48 24.31 23.36
N ALA A 1000 29.90 23.61 22.38
CA ALA A 1000 30.63 23.24 21.16
C ALA A 1000 31.17 24.48 20.41
N ARG A 1001 30.44 25.61 20.43
CA ARG A 1001 30.91 26.90 19.91
C ARG A 1001 32.10 27.43 20.71
N VAL A 1002 31.99 27.44 22.04
CA VAL A 1002 33.08 27.89 22.94
C VAL A 1002 34.34 27.05 22.74
N ASP A 1003 34.21 25.73 22.64
CA ASP A 1003 35.31 24.79 22.35
C ASP A 1003 36.05 25.15 21.04
N ALA A 1004 35.34 25.73 20.07
CA ALA A 1004 35.87 26.16 18.78
C ALA A 1004 36.30 27.64 18.72
N GLY A 1005 36.31 28.35 19.85
CA GLY A 1005 36.68 29.77 19.94
C GLY A 1005 35.61 30.76 19.48
N LEU A 1006 34.36 30.31 19.36
CA LEU A 1006 33.20 31.15 19.05
C LEU A 1006 32.48 31.61 20.34
N SER A 1007 31.66 32.66 20.25
CA SER A 1007 30.77 33.07 21.34
C SER A 1007 29.78 31.95 21.68
N PHE A 1008 29.51 31.72 22.97
CA PHE A 1008 28.45 30.81 23.42
C PHE A 1008 27.10 31.18 22.81
N TRP A 1009 26.82 32.48 22.71
CA TRP A 1009 25.59 33.07 22.19
C TRP A 1009 25.69 33.33 20.69
N THR A 1010 24.59 33.14 19.98
CA THR A 1010 24.40 33.38 18.54
C THR A 1010 23.50 34.57 18.28
#